data_AF-A0A2P8CBI5-F1
#
_entry.id   AF-A0A2P8CBI5-F1
#
_cell.length_a   1.000
_cell.length_b   1.000
_cell.length_c   1.000
_cell.angle_alpha   90.00
_cell.angle_beta   90.00
_cell.angle_gamma   90.00
#
_symmetry.space_group_name_H-M   'P 1'
#
loop_
_entity.id
_entity.type
_entity.pdbx_description
1 polymer ?
#
loop_
_entity_poly.entity_id
_entity_poly.type
_entity_poly.pdbx_seq_one_letter_code
_entity_poly.pdbx_strand_id
1 'polypeptide(L)'
;MRTFKLTFLILSVLTVLFGCEEQSSNDSNVLEACFSVSPDVIYAGTNAAFNPSCTKQAVSVSYYWDFGDGGSSTQTSPVHVYASPGSYNVVLTITDPDGNTASHSTSLKVEAFAVLEHAGDINTDEVWEEGTHLVTSNVYLNNATLTIMPGATVKFKKGTSLIIGQSSENSALIANGTSDKPIAFTSNASLPSPGDWDLINFKDGTMTSSSMKYCEVSYGGGYSSSSAMINIENTSLVIENCRFSHSSSSGFNIDGDGFFQSFVNNEINDCDGFAIHLFPNAVNSIGTGNSISSDLSIGIKEGYYTMDNSAWLNQSVPYIIEGDVYVGSTTGAALNISPGVILKLKENASILVAYGSSKTGTLTAEGTTSEPILFTSAAVANETPGSWDRIGFYDGTSPNTSLKYCTIEYGGGYSSSEGMIVVDNCSVTMENCEIRYSDNYGIRAGIKGSFNSFTQNYLHDNNSFAVKIFANNTHTIGTDNTIESPLGIEVNADTYTRADETWRKQTCPYVVNGVVNIISPTTAKLTIEPGTMIKLMESGMFRIGYGTNQFGVLVANGTASEKITFTTSAAAGSEAPGQWKGIFFDDGTANGSILNNCTFSYGGGYSSLSGMVNCSLTPSGVPVITNCDFFYSESWGIYLGANTSPNMNGNTFSNNTLGDIKRN
;
A
#
# COMPACT_ATOMS: atom_id res chain seq x y z
N MET A 1 41.91 22.30 -34.25
CA MET A 1 42.51 21.90 -35.54
C MET A 1 41.90 20.56 -35.97
N ARG A 2 40.84 20.63 -36.78
CA ARG A 2 40.30 19.66 -37.76
C ARG A 2 38.88 20.13 -38.01
N THR A 3 38.73 20.86 -39.11
CA THR A 3 37.53 21.62 -39.48
C THR A 3 36.71 20.75 -40.42
N PHE A 4 35.49 20.35 -40.03
CA PHE A 4 34.55 19.69 -40.94
C PHE A 4 33.78 20.74 -41.74
N LYS A 5 33.93 20.67 -43.07
CA LYS A 5 33.19 21.47 -44.05
C LYS A 5 31.78 20.92 -44.20
N LEU A 6 30.78 21.71 -43.83
CA LEU A 6 29.40 21.55 -44.28
C LEU A 6 29.34 22.05 -45.74
N THR A 7 29.12 21.14 -46.69
CA THR A 7 28.86 21.50 -48.09
C THR A 7 27.40 21.20 -48.38
N PHE A 8 26.55 22.23 -48.37
CA PHE A 8 25.22 22.17 -48.97
C PHE A 8 25.40 22.02 -50.49
N LEU A 9 25.09 20.84 -51.03
CA LEU A 9 24.91 20.66 -52.46
C LEU A 9 23.40 20.69 -52.74
N ILE A 10 22.93 21.82 -53.25
CA ILE A 10 21.64 21.92 -53.93
C ILE A 10 21.78 21.07 -55.19
N LEU A 11 21.20 19.87 -55.19
CA LEU A 11 21.04 19.08 -56.40
C LEU A 11 19.65 19.39 -56.97
N SER A 12 19.64 20.26 -57.97
CA SER A 12 18.55 20.41 -58.92
C SER A 12 18.21 19.04 -59.51
N VAL A 13 17.06 18.48 -59.17
CA VAL A 13 16.54 17.28 -59.84
C VAL A 13 16.09 17.71 -61.23
N LEU A 14 16.98 17.44 -62.17
CA LEU A 14 16.76 17.34 -63.59
C LEU A 14 15.52 16.47 -63.83
N THR A 15 14.46 17.07 -64.37
CA THR A 15 13.34 16.34 -64.97
C THR A 15 13.94 15.41 -66.02
N VAL A 16 13.98 14.11 -65.72
CA VAL A 16 14.29 13.11 -66.75
C VAL A 16 13.05 13.02 -67.61
N LEU A 17 13.04 13.86 -68.65
CA LEU A 17 12.21 13.70 -69.84
C LEU A 17 12.60 12.35 -70.46
N PHE A 18 11.94 11.27 -70.06
CA PHE A 18 11.87 10.10 -70.93
C PHE A 18 10.86 10.44 -72.02
N GLY A 19 11.42 10.67 -73.20
CA GLY A 19 10.67 11.00 -74.40
C GLY A 19 9.59 9.96 -74.66
N CYS A 20 8.34 10.42 -74.62
CA CYS A 20 7.36 9.92 -75.54
C CYS A 20 7.83 10.41 -76.92
N GLU A 21 8.39 9.51 -77.73
CA GLU A 21 8.55 9.79 -79.16
C GLU A 21 7.16 10.12 -79.70
N GLU A 22 6.96 11.37 -80.13
CA GLU A 22 5.82 11.71 -80.97
C GLU A 22 5.91 10.91 -82.27
N GLN A 23 5.27 9.74 -82.30
CA GLN A 23 4.71 9.25 -83.54
C GLN A 23 3.43 10.02 -83.81
N SER A 24 3.50 10.91 -84.80
CA SER A 24 2.33 11.50 -85.43
C SER A 24 1.51 10.41 -86.14
N SER A 25 0.49 9.91 -85.45
CA SER A 25 -0.68 9.31 -86.10
C SER A 25 -1.94 9.93 -85.49
N ASN A 26 -2.62 10.75 -86.28
CA ASN A 26 -3.98 11.24 -86.01
C ASN A 26 -4.95 10.04 -86.00
N ASP A 27 -5.18 9.43 -84.83
CA ASP A 27 -6.37 8.62 -84.60
C ASP A 27 -6.98 9.01 -83.25
N SER A 28 -8.11 9.73 -83.27
CA SER A 28 -8.66 10.45 -82.13
C SER A 28 -9.60 9.59 -81.26
N ASN A 29 -9.37 8.28 -81.16
CA ASN A 29 -10.27 7.34 -80.45
C ASN A 29 -9.52 6.17 -79.78
N VAL A 30 -8.30 6.39 -79.29
CA VAL A 30 -7.54 5.33 -78.59
C VAL A 30 -7.73 5.47 -77.09
N LEU A 31 -8.35 4.46 -76.48
CA LEU A 31 -8.44 4.30 -75.03
C LEU A 31 -7.02 4.17 -74.46
N GLU A 32 -6.66 5.03 -73.52
CA GLU A 32 -5.32 5.08 -72.91
C GLU A 32 -5.45 4.96 -71.39
N ALA A 33 -4.69 4.02 -70.80
CA ALA A 33 -4.57 3.84 -69.37
C ALA A 33 -3.21 4.35 -68.89
N CYS A 34 -3.18 5.08 -67.78
CA CYS A 34 -1.96 5.37 -67.03
C CYS A 34 -2.33 5.69 -65.57
N PHE A 35 -1.40 5.48 -64.63
CA PHE A 35 -1.61 5.80 -63.22
C PHE A 35 -0.32 6.27 -62.52
N SER A 36 -0.50 6.90 -61.36
CA SER A 36 0.56 7.18 -60.39
C SER A 36 0.29 6.46 -59.07
N VAL A 37 1.36 6.25 -58.30
CA VAL A 37 1.30 5.67 -56.95
C VAL A 37 1.81 6.71 -55.96
N SER A 38 1.21 6.77 -54.77
CA SER A 38 1.67 7.63 -53.69
C SER A 38 1.67 6.88 -52.36
N PRO A 39 2.70 7.04 -51.51
CA PRO A 39 3.91 7.85 -51.73
C PRO A 39 4.87 7.25 -52.79
N ASP A 40 5.87 8.02 -53.25
CA ASP A 40 6.84 7.60 -54.28
C ASP A 40 7.72 6.41 -53.85
N VAL A 41 7.90 6.23 -52.54
CA VAL A 41 8.58 5.07 -51.94
C VAL A 41 7.57 4.36 -51.06
N ILE A 42 7.32 3.07 -51.35
CA ILE A 42 6.41 2.22 -50.60
C ILE A 42 7.22 1.25 -49.74
N TYR A 43 6.94 1.18 -48.45
CA TYR A 43 7.49 0.16 -47.56
C TYR A 43 6.46 -0.94 -47.33
N ALA A 44 6.92 -2.18 -47.13
CA ALA A 44 6.04 -3.28 -46.78
C ALA A 44 5.19 -2.94 -45.53
N GLY A 45 3.90 -3.23 -45.57
CA GLY A 45 2.94 -2.93 -44.50
C GLY A 45 2.34 -1.51 -44.53
N THR A 46 2.79 -0.63 -45.43
CA THR A 46 2.24 0.74 -45.59
C THR A 46 1.22 0.84 -46.72
N ASN A 47 0.35 1.85 -46.64
CA ASN A 47 -0.66 2.13 -47.67
C ASN A 47 -0.01 2.70 -48.95
N ALA A 48 -0.23 2.03 -50.08
CA ALA A 48 0.03 2.55 -51.42
C ALA A 48 -1.29 2.98 -52.06
N ALA A 49 -1.44 4.27 -52.37
CA ALA A 49 -2.60 4.82 -53.05
C ALA A 49 -2.38 4.88 -54.57
N PHE A 50 -3.26 4.24 -55.33
CA PHE A 50 -3.18 4.17 -56.79
C PHE A 50 -4.17 5.14 -57.42
N ASN A 51 -3.66 6.06 -58.26
CA ASN A 51 -4.45 7.15 -58.83
C ASN A 51 -4.36 7.12 -60.36
N PRO A 52 -5.45 6.83 -61.09
CA PRO A 52 -5.48 6.96 -62.54
C PRO A 52 -5.18 8.41 -62.93
N SER A 53 -4.21 8.62 -63.83
CA SER A 53 -3.74 9.97 -64.20
C SER A 53 -3.90 10.30 -65.69
N CYS A 54 -4.19 9.30 -66.53
CA CYS A 54 -4.53 9.48 -67.93
C CYS A 54 -5.71 8.57 -68.26
N THR A 55 -6.90 9.14 -68.38
CA THR A 55 -8.04 8.49 -69.04
C THR A 55 -8.44 9.40 -70.18
N LYS A 56 -7.80 9.24 -71.34
CA LYS A 56 -7.93 10.21 -72.43
C LYS A 56 -9.12 9.91 -73.35
N GLN A 57 -10.36 9.91 -72.81
CA GLN A 57 -11.57 10.39 -73.52
C GLN A 57 -12.79 10.53 -72.59
N ALA A 58 -13.75 11.38 -72.95
CA ALA A 58 -14.96 11.75 -72.21
C ALA A 58 -16.05 10.64 -72.17
N VAL A 59 -15.70 9.41 -71.79
CA VAL A 59 -16.60 8.26 -71.68
C VAL A 59 -16.42 7.60 -70.30
N SER A 60 -17.51 7.14 -69.69
CA SER A 60 -17.43 6.41 -68.41
C SER A 60 -16.80 5.04 -68.61
N VAL A 61 -15.66 4.78 -67.97
CA VAL A 61 -14.93 3.50 -68.02
C VAL A 61 -15.05 2.75 -66.69
N SER A 62 -14.92 1.42 -66.76
CA SER A 62 -14.72 0.58 -65.58
C SER A 62 -13.22 0.34 -65.33
N TYR A 63 -12.84 0.17 -64.07
CA TYR A 63 -11.46 -0.03 -63.63
C TYR A 63 -11.27 -1.43 -63.09
N TYR A 64 -10.14 -2.06 -63.43
CA TYR A 64 -9.67 -3.28 -62.80
C TYR A 64 -8.18 -3.14 -62.51
N TRP A 65 -7.82 -3.37 -61.26
CA TRP A 65 -6.46 -3.35 -60.76
C TRP A 65 -6.02 -4.77 -60.42
N ASP A 66 -4.83 -5.15 -60.87
CA ASP A 66 -4.07 -6.29 -60.37
C ASP A 66 -2.81 -5.72 -59.70
N PHE A 67 -2.65 -5.96 -58.40
CA PHE A 67 -1.52 -5.44 -57.64
C PHE A 67 -0.26 -6.32 -57.76
N GLY A 68 -0.34 -7.47 -58.44
CA GLY A 68 0.80 -8.35 -58.68
C GLY A 68 1.23 -9.19 -57.48
N ASP A 69 0.53 -9.10 -56.34
CA ASP A 69 0.69 -9.93 -55.15
C ASP A 69 -0.48 -10.92 -54.93
N GLY A 70 -1.38 -11.01 -55.92
CA GLY A 70 -2.63 -11.76 -55.87
C GLY A 70 -3.84 -10.93 -55.43
N GLY A 71 -3.64 -9.68 -54.98
CA GLY A 71 -4.70 -8.72 -54.71
C GLY A 71 -5.23 -8.04 -55.98
N SER A 72 -6.52 -7.68 -55.98
CA SER A 72 -7.14 -6.92 -57.07
C SER A 72 -8.21 -5.95 -56.55
N SER A 73 -8.60 -4.96 -57.37
CA SER A 73 -9.67 -4.01 -57.03
C SER A 73 -10.39 -3.49 -58.26
N THR A 74 -11.67 -3.12 -58.11
CA THR A 74 -12.45 -2.44 -59.16
C THR A 74 -12.75 -0.97 -58.82
N GLN A 75 -12.17 -0.44 -57.74
CA GLN A 75 -12.32 0.96 -57.36
C GLN A 75 -11.55 1.87 -58.33
N THR A 76 -12.01 3.10 -58.53
CA THR A 76 -11.32 4.08 -59.36
C THR A 76 -9.91 4.39 -58.82
N SER A 77 -9.79 4.65 -57.51
CA SER A 77 -8.52 4.92 -56.84
C SER A 77 -8.38 4.07 -55.57
N PRO A 78 -7.90 2.82 -55.66
CA PRO A 78 -7.77 1.94 -54.51
C PRO A 78 -6.55 2.28 -53.66
N VAL A 79 -6.62 1.88 -52.38
CA VAL A 79 -5.46 1.79 -51.48
C VAL A 79 -5.16 0.31 -51.27
N HIS A 80 -3.90 -0.07 -51.43
CA HIS A 80 -3.43 -1.45 -51.24
C HIS A 80 -2.20 -1.51 -50.33
N VAL A 81 -2.05 -2.60 -49.58
CA VAL A 81 -0.94 -2.82 -48.63
C VAL A 81 -0.21 -4.10 -49.01
N TYR A 82 1.09 -3.98 -49.30
CA TYR A 82 1.94 -5.13 -49.61
C TYR A 82 2.54 -5.72 -48.34
N ALA A 83 2.30 -7.02 -48.10
CA ALA A 83 2.76 -7.69 -46.88
C ALA A 83 4.27 -7.94 -46.83
N SER A 84 4.97 -7.95 -47.96
CA SER A 84 6.40 -8.26 -48.04
C SER A 84 7.13 -7.30 -48.99
N PRO A 85 8.41 -6.99 -48.72
CA PRO A 85 9.22 -6.24 -49.66
C PRO A 85 9.44 -7.07 -50.93
N GLY A 86 9.52 -6.40 -52.07
CA GLY A 86 9.63 -7.06 -53.37
C GLY A 86 9.36 -6.12 -54.54
N SER A 87 9.38 -6.68 -55.75
CA SER A 87 8.94 -5.98 -56.95
C SER A 87 7.63 -6.58 -57.41
N TYR A 88 6.59 -5.75 -57.49
CA TYR A 88 5.24 -6.14 -57.87
C TYR A 88 4.90 -5.47 -59.20
N ASN A 89 4.41 -6.26 -60.17
CA ASN A 89 3.97 -5.72 -61.44
C ASN A 89 2.49 -5.31 -61.32
N VAL A 90 2.25 -4.04 -61.09
CA VAL A 90 0.89 -3.50 -60.93
C VAL A 90 0.30 -3.18 -62.29
N VAL A 91 -0.88 -3.72 -62.58
CA VAL A 91 -1.59 -3.52 -63.84
C VAL A 91 -2.92 -2.83 -63.59
N LEU A 92 -3.13 -1.68 -64.24
CA LEU A 92 -4.45 -1.07 -64.40
C LEU A 92 -5.00 -1.45 -65.76
N THR A 93 -6.20 -2.03 -65.79
CA THR A 93 -6.99 -2.24 -67.00
C THR A 93 -8.26 -1.39 -66.92
N ILE A 94 -8.51 -0.57 -67.94
CA ILE A 94 -9.77 0.17 -68.10
C ILE A 94 -10.57 -0.41 -69.26
N THR A 95 -11.89 -0.49 -69.11
CA THR A 95 -12.81 -0.98 -70.15
C THR A 95 -13.92 0.02 -70.40
N ASP A 96 -14.14 0.41 -71.66
CA ASP A 96 -15.23 1.29 -72.07
C ASP A 96 -16.57 0.54 -72.24
N PRO A 97 -17.71 1.23 -72.44
CA PRO A 97 -19.01 0.58 -72.62
C PRO A 97 -19.14 -0.28 -73.88
N ASP A 98 -18.28 -0.06 -74.88
CA ASP A 98 -18.24 -0.82 -76.12
C ASP A 98 -17.37 -2.10 -75.98
N GLY A 99 -16.76 -2.29 -74.81
CA GLY A 99 -15.94 -3.45 -74.47
C GLY A 99 -14.47 -3.32 -74.88
N ASN A 100 -14.03 -2.14 -75.33
CA ASN A 100 -12.62 -1.92 -75.63
C ASN A 100 -11.83 -1.76 -74.33
N THR A 101 -10.62 -2.33 -74.30
CA THR A 101 -9.76 -2.33 -73.12
C THR A 101 -8.42 -1.64 -73.39
N ALA A 102 -7.94 -0.87 -72.42
CA ALA A 102 -6.56 -0.39 -72.39
C ALA A 102 -5.91 -0.78 -71.07
N SER A 103 -4.61 -1.06 -71.08
CA SER A 103 -3.88 -1.43 -69.86
C SER A 103 -2.57 -0.69 -69.72
N HIS A 104 -2.20 -0.41 -68.48
CA HIS A 104 -0.91 0.16 -68.10
C HIS A 104 -0.29 -0.68 -66.99
N SER A 105 0.97 -1.04 -67.15
CA SER A 105 1.72 -1.80 -66.14
C SER A 105 2.91 -0.99 -65.63
N THR A 106 3.07 -0.93 -64.31
CA THR A 106 4.25 -0.35 -63.66
C THR A 106 4.82 -1.35 -62.67
N SER A 107 6.14 -1.53 -62.71
CA SER A 107 6.86 -2.30 -61.69
C SER A 107 7.04 -1.45 -60.44
N LEU A 108 6.23 -1.72 -59.42
CA LEU A 108 6.33 -1.08 -58.10
C LEU A 108 7.36 -1.82 -57.25
N LYS A 109 8.40 -1.11 -56.80
CA LYS A 109 9.35 -1.62 -55.81
C LYS A 109 8.84 -1.28 -54.41
N VAL A 110 8.57 -2.31 -53.62
CA VAL A 110 8.23 -2.20 -52.20
C VAL A 110 9.48 -2.53 -51.39
N GLU A 111 9.93 -1.57 -50.60
CA GLU A 111 11.17 -1.69 -49.84
C GLU A 111 10.95 -2.30 -48.45
N ALA A 112 12.00 -2.91 -47.90
CA ALA A 112 12.05 -3.25 -46.49
C ALA A 112 12.49 -2.01 -45.71
N PHE A 113 11.98 -1.80 -44.50
CA PHE A 113 12.60 -0.87 -43.58
C PHE A 113 14.05 -1.31 -43.33
N ALA A 114 15.00 -0.38 -43.45
CA ALA A 114 16.38 -0.65 -43.08
C ALA A 114 16.45 -0.94 -41.58
N VAL A 115 17.20 -1.97 -41.19
CA VAL A 115 17.56 -2.15 -39.77
C VAL A 115 18.66 -1.14 -39.47
N LEU A 116 18.35 -0.14 -38.64
CA LEU A 116 19.33 0.86 -38.20
C LEU A 116 19.99 0.36 -36.92
N GLU A 117 21.30 0.14 -36.95
CA GLU A 117 22.05 -0.31 -35.77
C GLU A 117 22.46 0.88 -34.89
N HIS A 118 22.26 0.74 -33.58
CA HIS A 118 22.55 1.73 -32.55
C HIS A 118 23.54 1.17 -31.52
N ALA A 119 24.55 1.96 -31.17
CA ALA A 119 25.58 1.61 -30.20
C ALA A 119 26.27 2.88 -29.65
N GLY A 120 26.62 2.89 -28.37
CA GLY A 120 27.42 3.95 -27.75
C GLY A 120 26.61 5.20 -27.39
N ASP A 121 27.29 6.34 -27.37
CA ASP A 121 26.74 7.57 -26.80
C ASP A 121 26.01 8.42 -27.85
N ILE A 122 24.77 8.80 -27.56
CA ILE A 122 24.01 9.83 -28.27
C ILE A 122 24.22 11.14 -27.53
N ASN A 123 25.02 12.04 -28.13
CA ASN A 123 25.44 13.31 -27.52
C ASN A 123 24.80 14.55 -28.17
N THR A 124 23.91 14.33 -29.13
CA THR A 124 23.13 15.35 -29.83
C THR A 124 21.74 14.81 -30.11
N ASP A 125 20.76 15.70 -30.20
CA ASP A 125 19.37 15.28 -30.49
C ASP A 125 19.30 14.37 -31.72
N GLU A 126 18.57 13.27 -31.57
CA GLU A 126 18.44 12.22 -32.58
C GLU A 126 16.98 11.80 -32.71
N VAL A 127 16.58 11.45 -33.94
CA VAL A 127 15.24 10.93 -34.25
C VAL A 127 15.37 9.51 -34.79
N TRP A 128 14.67 8.58 -34.16
CA TRP A 128 14.49 7.22 -34.64
C TRP A 128 13.14 7.13 -35.36
N GLU A 129 13.20 7.07 -36.69
CA GLU A 129 12.04 7.04 -37.58
C GLU A 129 11.25 5.72 -37.49
N GLU A 130 10.10 5.64 -38.16
CA GLU A 130 9.35 4.38 -38.29
C GLU A 130 10.23 3.31 -38.96
N GLY A 131 10.28 2.11 -38.38
CA GLY A 131 11.17 1.03 -38.83
C GLY A 131 11.75 0.20 -37.68
N THR A 132 12.73 -0.66 -37.98
CA THR A 132 13.42 -1.47 -36.97
C THR A 132 14.76 -0.85 -36.57
N HIS A 133 14.92 -0.58 -35.28
CA HIS A 133 16.13 -0.04 -34.66
C HIS A 133 16.79 -1.14 -33.82
N LEU A 134 18.00 -1.57 -34.17
CA LEU A 134 18.71 -2.63 -33.47
C LEU A 134 19.77 -2.07 -32.53
N VAL A 135 19.53 -2.15 -31.22
CA VAL A 135 20.50 -1.80 -30.18
C VAL A 135 21.50 -2.94 -30.03
N THR A 136 22.74 -2.69 -30.45
CA THR A 136 23.79 -3.73 -30.53
C THR A 136 24.77 -3.74 -29.35
N SER A 137 24.85 -2.62 -28.62
CA SER A 137 25.52 -2.45 -27.33
C SER A 137 24.68 -1.50 -26.47
N ASN A 138 25.08 -1.25 -25.22
CA ASN A 138 24.47 -0.18 -24.45
C ASN A 138 24.48 1.14 -25.22
N VAL A 139 23.35 1.85 -25.15
CA VAL A 139 23.18 3.20 -25.70
C VAL A 139 23.03 4.17 -24.55
N TYR A 140 23.84 5.22 -24.56
CA TYR A 140 23.88 6.23 -23.50
C TYR A 140 23.39 7.56 -24.06
N LEU A 141 22.33 8.10 -23.48
CA LEU A 141 21.77 9.40 -23.83
C LEU A 141 22.37 10.46 -22.92
N ASN A 142 23.17 11.34 -23.52
CA ASN A 142 24.10 12.22 -22.83
C ASN A 142 23.93 13.66 -23.34
N ASN A 143 23.26 14.50 -22.55
CA ASN A 143 22.92 15.88 -22.92
C ASN A 143 22.21 15.99 -24.28
N ALA A 144 21.25 15.08 -24.53
CA ALA A 144 20.56 14.93 -25.80
C ALA A 144 19.12 14.47 -25.63
N THR A 145 18.28 14.77 -26.62
CA THR A 145 16.92 14.26 -26.74
C THR A 145 16.85 13.18 -27.82
N LEU A 146 16.42 11.97 -27.45
CA LEU A 146 16.07 10.91 -28.39
C LEU A 146 14.57 10.92 -28.60
N THR A 147 14.13 11.18 -29.83
CA THR A 147 12.71 11.07 -30.22
C THR A 147 12.51 9.78 -31.02
N ILE A 148 11.63 8.91 -30.55
CA ILE A 148 11.26 7.68 -31.27
C ILE A 148 9.87 7.86 -31.87
N MET A 149 9.77 7.74 -33.18
CA MET A 149 8.54 8.02 -33.94
C MET A 149 7.53 6.86 -33.82
N PRO A 150 6.22 7.15 -33.88
CA PRO A 150 5.17 6.13 -33.86
C PRO A 150 5.40 5.01 -34.88
N GLY A 151 5.19 3.75 -34.47
CA GLY A 151 5.38 2.56 -35.32
C GLY A 151 6.82 2.03 -35.35
N ALA A 152 7.78 2.69 -34.71
CA ALA A 152 9.14 2.17 -34.58
C ALA A 152 9.20 0.91 -33.68
N THR A 153 10.08 -0.03 -34.05
CA THR A 153 10.40 -1.23 -33.27
C THR A 153 11.87 -1.19 -32.87
N VAL A 154 12.14 -1.01 -31.57
CA VAL A 154 13.48 -1.07 -30.98
C VAL A 154 13.76 -2.49 -30.50
N LYS A 155 14.75 -3.15 -31.10
CA LYS A 155 15.19 -4.50 -30.75
C LYS A 155 16.52 -4.45 -30.01
N PHE A 156 16.61 -5.15 -28.88
CA PHE A 156 17.82 -5.20 -28.06
C PHE A 156 18.57 -6.52 -28.25
N LYS A 157 19.90 -6.43 -28.44
CA LYS A 157 20.78 -7.61 -28.32
C LYS A 157 20.88 -8.05 -26.86
N LYS A 158 21.39 -9.27 -26.69
CA LYS A 158 21.50 -9.90 -25.38
C LYS A 158 22.25 -9.01 -24.38
N GLY A 159 21.60 -8.67 -23.26
CA GLY A 159 22.18 -7.87 -22.17
C GLY A 159 22.46 -6.40 -22.47
N THR A 160 21.88 -5.82 -23.52
CA THR A 160 22.02 -4.39 -23.81
C THR A 160 20.95 -3.55 -23.13
N SER A 161 21.30 -2.30 -22.82
CA SER A 161 20.43 -1.31 -22.18
C SER A 161 20.33 0.00 -22.96
N LEU A 162 19.22 0.71 -22.78
CA LEU A 162 19.07 2.12 -23.16
C LEU A 162 19.12 2.96 -21.88
N ILE A 163 20.08 3.85 -21.76
CA ILE A 163 20.39 4.56 -20.51
C ILE A 163 20.25 6.06 -20.77
N ILE A 164 19.38 6.72 -20.02
CA ILE A 164 19.02 8.13 -20.20
C ILE A 164 19.57 8.93 -19.03
N GLY A 165 20.37 9.96 -19.31
CA GLY A 165 20.78 10.96 -18.33
C GLY A 165 21.76 10.43 -17.28
N GLN A 166 22.67 9.54 -17.68
CA GLN A 166 23.72 9.07 -16.77
C GLN A 166 24.63 10.23 -16.34
N SER A 167 25.16 10.18 -15.11
CA SER A 167 26.08 11.19 -14.58
C SER A 167 25.44 12.59 -14.47
N SER A 168 24.13 12.64 -14.19
CA SER A 168 23.35 13.88 -14.09
C SER A 168 23.34 14.73 -15.37
N GLU A 169 23.50 14.13 -16.55
CA GLU A 169 23.44 14.83 -17.83
C GLU A 169 22.00 15.04 -18.31
N ASN A 170 21.65 16.26 -18.74
CA ASN A 170 20.29 16.64 -19.13
C ASN A 170 19.83 15.93 -20.42
N SER A 171 19.22 14.75 -20.28
CA SER A 171 18.81 13.93 -21.42
C SER A 171 17.32 13.60 -21.38
N ALA A 172 16.69 13.50 -22.55
CA ALA A 172 15.28 13.12 -22.64
C ALA A 172 15.03 11.99 -23.63
N LEU A 173 14.14 11.07 -23.26
CA LEU A 173 13.54 10.12 -24.20
C LEU A 173 12.09 10.51 -24.45
N ILE A 174 11.74 10.77 -25.71
CA ILE A 174 10.37 11.00 -26.16
C ILE A 174 9.96 9.83 -27.04
N ALA A 175 9.29 8.84 -26.46
CA ALA A 175 8.75 7.67 -27.15
C ALA A 175 7.22 7.72 -27.10
N ASN A 176 6.62 8.53 -27.97
CA ASN A 176 5.17 8.74 -28.00
C ASN A 176 4.56 8.15 -29.26
N GLY A 177 4.12 6.90 -29.17
CA GLY A 177 3.35 6.21 -30.21
C GLY A 177 1.90 6.68 -30.28
N THR A 178 1.09 5.95 -31.05
CA THR A 178 -0.37 6.11 -31.11
C THR A 178 -1.05 4.75 -30.97
N SER A 179 -2.37 4.73 -30.77
CA SER A 179 -3.15 3.47 -30.72
C SER A 179 -2.99 2.61 -31.97
N ASP A 180 -2.83 3.25 -33.13
CA ASP A 180 -2.72 2.58 -34.42
C ASP A 180 -1.27 2.23 -34.77
N LYS A 181 -0.31 2.92 -34.15
CA LYS A 181 1.13 2.77 -34.37
C LYS A 181 1.89 2.81 -33.03
N PRO A 182 1.75 1.75 -32.21
CA PRO A 182 2.50 1.68 -30.96
C PRO A 182 4.01 1.58 -31.23
N ILE A 183 4.81 2.03 -30.26
CA ILE A 183 6.28 1.86 -30.30
C ILE A 183 6.63 0.59 -29.54
N ALA A 184 7.34 -0.34 -30.17
CA ALA A 184 7.72 -1.61 -29.54
C ALA A 184 9.18 -1.59 -29.06
N PHE A 185 9.43 -1.98 -27.82
CA PHE A 185 10.75 -2.26 -27.25
C PHE A 185 10.81 -3.75 -26.91
N THR A 186 11.67 -4.52 -27.59
CA THR A 186 11.62 -5.98 -27.49
C THR A 186 12.97 -6.66 -27.77
N SER A 187 13.02 -7.98 -27.57
CA SER A 187 14.21 -8.79 -27.84
C SER A 187 14.54 -8.88 -29.33
N ASN A 188 15.83 -8.90 -29.67
CA ASN A 188 16.30 -9.25 -31.02
C ASN A 188 16.34 -10.77 -31.28
N ALA A 189 16.06 -11.61 -30.27
CA ALA A 189 16.08 -13.06 -30.44
C ALA A 189 14.98 -13.54 -31.39
N SER A 190 15.24 -14.61 -32.14
CA SER A 190 14.21 -15.26 -32.98
C SER A 190 13.12 -15.94 -32.14
N LEU A 191 13.44 -16.27 -30.89
CA LEU A 191 12.52 -16.80 -29.88
C LEU A 191 12.74 -16.01 -28.59
N PRO A 192 11.99 -14.90 -28.39
CA PRO A 192 12.14 -14.06 -27.22
C PRO A 192 11.92 -14.81 -25.90
N SER A 193 12.72 -14.50 -24.90
CA SER A 193 12.58 -15.01 -23.52
C SER A 193 12.71 -13.86 -22.52
N PRO A 194 12.03 -13.92 -21.35
CA PRO A 194 12.23 -12.93 -20.29
C PRO A 194 13.71 -12.75 -19.95
N GLY A 195 14.16 -11.50 -19.83
CA GLY A 195 15.56 -11.18 -19.53
C GLY A 195 16.53 -11.35 -20.70
N ASP A 196 16.05 -11.34 -21.94
CA ASP A 196 16.91 -11.33 -23.11
C ASP A 196 17.79 -10.07 -23.15
N TRP A 197 17.22 -8.92 -22.78
CA TRP A 197 17.92 -7.65 -22.66
C TRP A 197 17.81 -7.10 -21.23
N ASP A 198 18.63 -6.10 -20.93
CA ASP A 198 18.82 -5.62 -19.55
C ASP A 198 17.71 -4.65 -19.16
N LEU A 199 17.80 -3.34 -19.41
CA LEU A 199 16.71 -2.41 -19.08
C LEU A 199 16.69 -1.11 -19.89
N ILE A 200 15.59 -0.36 -19.77
CA ILE A 200 15.57 1.08 -20.04
C ILE A 200 15.76 1.80 -18.71
N ASN A 201 16.88 2.52 -18.58
CA ASN A 201 17.32 3.12 -17.33
C ASN A 201 17.23 4.64 -17.39
N PHE A 202 16.26 5.22 -16.68
CA PHE A 202 16.14 6.66 -16.48
C PHE A 202 16.89 7.06 -15.21
N LYS A 203 18.07 7.65 -15.40
CA LYS A 203 18.94 8.13 -14.32
C LYS A 203 18.58 9.55 -13.88
N ASP A 204 19.30 10.05 -12.88
CA ASP A 204 19.15 11.35 -12.25
C ASP A 204 19.20 12.56 -13.21
N GLY A 205 19.93 12.46 -14.33
CA GLY A 205 19.97 13.48 -15.38
C GLY A 205 18.77 13.49 -16.33
N THR A 206 17.86 12.53 -16.21
CA THR A 206 16.68 12.45 -17.09
C THR A 206 15.80 13.68 -16.89
N MET A 207 15.52 14.39 -17.99
CA MET A 207 14.63 15.54 -17.99
C MET A 207 13.18 15.10 -17.83
N THR A 208 12.39 15.90 -17.11
CA THR A 208 10.95 15.70 -16.88
C THR A 208 10.09 15.78 -18.14
N SER A 209 10.66 16.21 -19.28
CA SER A 209 10.04 16.12 -20.59
C SER A 209 10.04 14.69 -21.16
N SER A 210 10.71 13.74 -20.51
CA SER A 210 10.74 12.35 -20.95
C SER A 210 9.37 11.72 -20.85
N SER A 211 8.99 10.93 -21.85
CA SER A 211 7.67 10.31 -21.90
C SER A 211 7.66 9.03 -22.71
N MET A 212 6.82 8.08 -22.28
CA MET A 212 6.46 6.87 -23.02
C MET A 212 4.94 6.82 -23.16
N LYS A 213 4.42 6.89 -24.38
CA LYS A 213 2.98 6.79 -24.65
C LYS A 213 2.72 5.76 -25.73
N TYR A 214 1.68 4.95 -25.58
CA TYR A 214 1.36 3.88 -26.55
C TYR A 214 2.60 3.02 -26.90
N CYS A 215 3.33 2.60 -25.86
CA CYS A 215 4.51 1.76 -26.00
C CYS A 215 4.21 0.32 -25.57
N GLU A 216 4.83 -0.65 -26.23
CA GLU A 216 4.84 -2.05 -25.83
C GLU A 216 6.28 -2.44 -25.46
N VAL A 217 6.54 -2.72 -24.19
CA VAL A 217 7.86 -3.08 -23.68
C VAL A 217 7.85 -4.53 -23.20
N SER A 218 8.74 -5.36 -23.73
CA SER A 218 8.71 -6.80 -23.48
C SER A 218 10.08 -7.48 -23.43
N TYR A 219 10.15 -8.60 -22.71
CA TYR A 219 11.31 -9.52 -22.68
C TYR A 219 12.62 -8.93 -22.12
N GLY A 220 12.53 -7.83 -21.36
CA GLY A 220 13.67 -7.21 -20.67
C GLY A 220 13.80 -7.64 -19.22
N GLY A 221 14.53 -6.85 -18.44
CA GLY A 221 14.70 -7.00 -16.99
C GLY A 221 15.76 -8.01 -16.56
N GLY A 222 16.74 -8.34 -17.43
CA GLY A 222 17.82 -9.29 -17.15
C GLY A 222 19.15 -8.63 -16.75
N TYR A 223 20.16 -9.42 -16.35
CA TYR A 223 21.59 -9.03 -16.15
C TYR A 223 21.96 -8.04 -15.04
N SER A 224 21.32 -6.88 -14.92
CA SER A 224 21.71 -5.89 -13.91
C SER A 224 21.15 -6.22 -12.53
N SER A 225 21.76 -5.63 -11.49
CA SER A 225 21.21 -5.64 -10.13
C SER A 225 19.97 -4.76 -9.98
N SER A 226 19.65 -3.96 -11.01
CA SER A 226 18.43 -3.17 -11.08
C SER A 226 17.30 -4.11 -11.51
N SER A 227 16.55 -4.63 -10.55
CA SER A 227 15.58 -5.72 -10.74
C SER A 227 14.32 -5.35 -11.53
N ALA A 228 14.40 -4.57 -12.62
CA ALA A 228 13.25 -4.26 -13.45
C ALA A 228 13.55 -3.97 -14.94
N MET A 229 12.52 -4.09 -15.78
CA MET A 229 12.56 -3.73 -17.20
C MET A 229 12.66 -2.22 -17.44
N ILE A 230 11.98 -1.43 -16.61
CA ILE A 230 12.10 0.03 -16.56
C ILE A 230 12.62 0.45 -15.19
N ASN A 231 13.70 1.21 -15.16
CA ASN A 231 14.23 1.80 -13.93
C ASN A 231 14.07 3.32 -13.94
N ILE A 232 13.56 3.90 -12.87
CA ILE A 232 13.40 5.34 -12.67
C ILE A 232 14.14 5.73 -11.39
N GLU A 233 15.27 6.42 -11.52
CA GLU A 233 16.16 6.76 -10.40
C GLU A 233 16.27 8.28 -10.24
N ASN A 234 15.75 8.81 -9.13
CA ASN A 234 15.79 10.25 -8.80
C ASN A 234 15.24 11.18 -9.91
N THR A 235 14.28 10.70 -10.70
CA THR A 235 13.66 11.45 -11.80
C THR A 235 12.17 11.10 -11.93
N SER A 236 11.46 11.77 -12.83
CA SER A 236 10.06 11.49 -13.10
C SER A 236 9.74 11.30 -14.57
N LEU A 237 8.73 10.47 -14.82
CA LEU A 237 8.36 10.04 -16.17
C LEU A 237 6.85 10.08 -16.37
N VAL A 238 6.43 10.44 -17.58
CA VAL A 238 5.06 10.28 -18.07
C VAL A 238 4.95 8.94 -18.79
N ILE A 239 4.11 8.04 -18.27
CA ILE A 239 3.82 6.74 -18.91
C ILE A 239 2.30 6.56 -19.05
N GLU A 240 1.82 6.51 -20.29
CA GLU A 240 0.38 6.50 -20.57
C GLU A 240 0.01 5.55 -21.71
N ASN A 241 -1.01 4.71 -21.50
CA ASN A 241 -1.51 3.77 -22.52
C ASN A 241 -0.43 2.78 -23.00
N CYS A 242 0.47 2.36 -22.12
CA CYS A 242 1.57 1.46 -22.43
C CYS A 242 1.33 0.04 -21.88
N ARG A 243 1.96 -0.97 -22.50
CA ARG A 243 1.92 -2.38 -22.07
C ARG A 243 3.33 -2.87 -21.72
N PHE A 244 3.47 -3.50 -20.57
CA PHE A 244 4.72 -4.06 -20.05
C PHE A 244 4.52 -5.55 -19.77
N SER A 245 5.34 -6.41 -20.35
CA SER A 245 5.14 -7.86 -20.26
C SER A 245 6.43 -8.67 -20.32
N HIS A 246 6.42 -9.90 -19.81
CA HIS A 246 7.53 -10.85 -19.93
C HIS A 246 8.86 -10.32 -19.34
N SER A 247 8.81 -9.70 -18.15
CA SER A 247 10.02 -9.29 -17.43
C SER A 247 10.63 -10.48 -16.69
N SER A 248 11.94 -10.68 -16.75
CA SER A 248 12.62 -11.65 -15.85
C SER A 248 12.81 -11.12 -14.41
N SER A 249 12.24 -9.96 -14.12
CA SER A 249 12.27 -9.30 -12.82
C SER A 249 10.99 -8.48 -12.66
N SER A 250 11.02 -7.33 -11.96
CA SER A 250 9.85 -6.47 -11.86
C SER A 250 9.55 -5.75 -13.19
N GLY A 251 8.32 -5.28 -13.39
CA GLY A 251 8.01 -4.40 -14.52
C GLY A 251 8.74 -3.05 -14.38
N PHE A 252 8.61 -2.47 -13.18
CA PHE A 252 9.22 -1.19 -12.82
C PHE A 252 10.02 -1.26 -11.53
N ASN A 253 11.14 -0.56 -11.49
CA ASN A 253 11.86 -0.21 -10.26
C ASN A 253 11.93 1.31 -10.16
N ILE A 254 11.42 1.86 -9.06
CA ILE A 254 11.50 3.28 -8.75
C ILE A 254 12.42 3.44 -7.54
N ASP A 255 13.49 4.21 -7.72
CA ASP A 255 14.59 4.33 -6.76
C ASP A 255 14.89 5.78 -6.40
N GLY A 256 15.41 5.96 -5.18
CA GLY A 256 15.63 7.29 -4.60
C GLY A 256 14.36 8.13 -4.59
N ASP A 257 14.47 9.37 -5.08
CA ASP A 257 13.35 10.32 -5.18
C ASP A 257 12.55 10.17 -6.49
N GLY A 258 12.65 9.03 -7.17
CA GLY A 258 11.93 8.78 -8.40
C GLY A 258 10.40 8.66 -8.21
N PHE A 259 9.61 9.04 -9.22
CA PHE A 259 8.15 8.89 -9.20
C PHE A 259 7.54 8.95 -10.61
N PHE A 260 6.28 8.53 -10.77
CA PHE A 260 5.55 8.80 -12.02
C PHE A 260 4.94 10.20 -12.02
N GLN A 261 5.25 11.01 -13.04
CA GLN A 261 4.55 12.27 -13.24
C GLN A 261 3.11 12.03 -13.72
N SER A 262 2.91 10.97 -14.52
CA SER A 262 1.62 10.44 -14.94
C SER A 262 1.77 8.94 -15.17
N PHE A 263 0.86 8.14 -14.62
CA PHE A 263 0.82 6.69 -14.79
C PHE A 263 -0.63 6.24 -14.94
N VAL A 264 -1.13 6.21 -16.18
CA VAL A 264 -2.55 5.96 -16.47
C VAL A 264 -2.76 5.06 -17.67
N ASN A 265 -3.80 4.23 -17.61
CA ASN A 265 -4.21 3.29 -18.65
C ASN A 265 -3.09 2.33 -19.09
N ASN A 266 -2.18 1.99 -18.19
CA ASN A 266 -1.11 1.04 -18.49
C ASN A 266 -1.53 -0.39 -18.15
N GLU A 267 -0.96 -1.37 -18.87
CA GLU A 267 -1.14 -2.79 -18.61
C GLU A 267 0.20 -3.42 -18.20
N ILE A 268 0.24 -4.16 -17.08
CA ILE A 268 1.42 -4.89 -16.62
C ILE A 268 1.04 -6.35 -16.38
N ASN A 269 1.71 -7.29 -17.05
CA ASN A 269 1.47 -8.73 -16.95
C ASN A 269 2.79 -9.52 -17.06
N ASP A 270 2.77 -10.82 -16.75
CA ASP A 270 3.85 -11.77 -17.04
C ASP A 270 5.25 -11.30 -16.55
N CYS A 271 5.35 -10.79 -15.33
CA CYS A 271 6.63 -10.40 -14.71
C CYS A 271 7.02 -11.39 -13.61
N ASP A 272 8.28 -11.81 -13.56
CA ASP A 272 8.77 -12.73 -12.51
C ASP A 272 8.85 -12.07 -11.12
N GLY A 273 8.92 -10.74 -11.05
CA GLY A 273 8.97 -9.94 -9.82
C GLY A 273 7.67 -9.20 -9.50
N PHE A 274 7.78 -7.97 -9.00
CA PHE A 274 6.62 -7.10 -8.78
C PHE A 274 6.17 -6.45 -10.09
N ALA A 275 4.90 -6.08 -10.19
CA ALA A 275 4.48 -5.18 -11.27
C ALA A 275 5.27 -3.86 -11.18
N ILE A 276 5.33 -3.30 -9.96
CA ILE A 276 6.05 -2.06 -9.65
C ILE A 276 6.71 -2.24 -8.28
N HIS A 277 8.01 -1.93 -8.19
CA HIS A 277 8.80 -1.99 -6.96
C HIS A 277 9.37 -0.61 -6.62
N LEU A 278 9.00 -0.03 -5.47
CA LEU A 278 9.23 1.39 -5.20
C LEU A 278 9.38 1.74 -3.71
N PHE A 279 9.92 2.91 -3.41
CA PHE A 279 9.97 3.47 -2.05
C PHE A 279 8.61 4.04 -1.61
N PRO A 280 8.33 4.09 -0.29
CA PRO A 280 7.05 4.57 0.25
C PRO A 280 6.57 5.93 -0.29
N ASN A 281 7.49 6.88 -0.54
CA ASN A 281 7.18 8.20 -1.07
C ASN A 281 6.69 8.20 -2.53
N ALA A 282 6.94 7.14 -3.31
CA ALA A 282 6.54 7.08 -4.71
C ALA A 282 5.16 6.41 -4.91
N VAL A 283 4.58 5.79 -3.88
CA VAL A 283 3.36 4.98 -4.01
C VAL A 283 2.16 5.78 -4.51
N ASN A 284 2.04 7.04 -4.08
CA ASN A 284 0.98 7.95 -4.52
C ASN A 284 1.00 8.25 -6.03
N SER A 285 2.12 7.98 -6.72
CA SER A 285 2.28 8.25 -8.15
C SER A 285 1.66 7.19 -9.07
N ILE A 286 1.27 6.02 -8.56
CA ILE A 286 0.70 4.90 -9.36
C ILE A 286 -0.70 5.25 -9.92
N GLY A 287 -1.39 6.24 -9.34
CA GLY A 287 -2.70 6.68 -9.83
C GLY A 287 -3.77 5.58 -9.82
N THR A 288 -4.82 5.76 -10.63
CA THR A 288 -5.87 4.77 -10.88
C THR A 288 -6.03 4.52 -12.38
N GLY A 289 -6.70 3.42 -12.76
CA GLY A 289 -6.98 3.10 -14.16
C GLY A 289 -5.91 2.26 -14.86
N ASN A 290 -4.90 1.77 -14.14
CA ASN A 290 -3.95 0.78 -14.64
C ASN A 290 -4.49 -0.64 -14.42
N SER A 291 -4.13 -1.55 -15.34
CA SER A 291 -4.49 -2.96 -15.29
C SER A 291 -3.25 -3.78 -14.94
N ILE A 292 -3.22 -4.36 -13.74
CA ILE A 292 -2.13 -5.22 -13.29
C ILE A 292 -2.68 -6.65 -13.12
N SER A 293 -2.00 -7.64 -13.71
CA SER A 293 -2.40 -9.04 -13.61
C SER A 293 -2.48 -9.51 -12.15
N SER A 294 -3.50 -10.31 -11.84
CA SER A 294 -3.86 -10.68 -10.45
C SER A 294 -2.85 -11.55 -9.73
N ASP A 295 -1.93 -12.19 -10.45
CA ASP A 295 -0.80 -12.96 -9.93
C ASP A 295 0.38 -12.08 -9.50
N LEU A 296 0.38 -10.80 -9.89
CA LEU A 296 1.39 -9.82 -9.50
C LEU A 296 1.00 -9.05 -8.24
N SER A 297 1.92 -8.21 -7.79
CA SER A 297 1.73 -7.29 -6.67
C SER A 297 2.61 -6.05 -6.82
N ILE A 298 2.37 -5.05 -5.96
CA ILE A 298 3.21 -3.83 -5.89
C ILE A 298 4.12 -3.94 -4.67
N GLY A 299 5.43 -3.97 -4.89
CA GLY A 299 6.44 -4.06 -3.83
C GLY A 299 6.78 -2.69 -3.24
N ILE A 300 6.72 -2.57 -1.91
CA ILE A 300 7.11 -1.39 -1.15
C ILE A 300 8.40 -1.70 -0.39
N LYS A 301 9.48 -1.04 -0.79
CA LYS A 301 10.80 -1.10 -0.16
C LYS A 301 10.74 -0.58 1.28
N GLU A 302 11.66 -1.05 2.12
CA GLU A 302 11.96 -0.39 3.39
C GLU A 302 12.32 1.08 3.13
N GLY A 303 11.76 2.00 3.91
CA GLY A 303 12.08 3.41 3.73
C GLY A 303 11.18 4.38 4.50
N TYR A 304 11.43 5.66 4.28
CA TYR A 304 10.69 6.74 4.91
C TYR A 304 9.52 7.20 4.04
N TYR A 305 8.37 7.41 4.67
CA TYR A 305 7.29 8.21 4.14
C TYR A 305 7.30 9.58 4.83
N THR A 306 7.58 10.63 4.05
CA THR A 306 7.80 12.00 4.56
C THR A 306 6.84 13.03 3.96
N MET A 307 5.94 12.60 3.07
CA MET A 307 5.02 13.48 2.37
C MET A 307 3.88 13.98 3.28
N ASP A 308 3.34 15.14 2.92
CA ASP A 308 2.15 15.70 3.56
C ASP A 308 0.89 15.30 2.77
N ASN A 309 0.01 14.58 3.44
CA ASN A 309 -1.37 14.31 3.04
C ASN A 309 -1.57 13.65 1.66
N SER A 310 -0.67 12.77 1.24
CA SER A 310 -0.86 11.91 0.06
C SER A 310 -1.51 10.57 0.43
N ALA A 311 -2.12 9.92 -0.55
CA ALA A 311 -2.85 8.68 -0.35
C ALA A 311 -2.21 7.50 -1.10
N TRP A 312 -2.16 6.35 -0.45
CA TRP A 312 -2.00 5.05 -1.10
C TRP A 312 -3.39 4.60 -1.55
N LEU A 313 -3.58 4.58 -2.88
CA LEU A 313 -4.87 4.32 -3.50
C LEU A 313 -5.15 2.83 -3.60
N ASN A 314 -6.42 2.43 -3.67
CA ASN A 314 -6.78 1.05 -3.93
C ASN A 314 -6.35 0.62 -5.34
N GLN A 315 -5.71 -0.54 -5.46
CA GLN A 315 -5.22 -1.12 -6.71
C GLN A 315 -5.87 -2.48 -6.94
N SER A 316 -5.82 -3.00 -8.17
CA SER A 316 -6.36 -4.33 -8.49
C SER A 316 -5.55 -5.48 -7.86
N VAL A 317 -4.38 -5.18 -7.29
CA VAL A 317 -3.44 -6.13 -6.69
C VAL A 317 -2.98 -5.61 -5.32
N PRO A 318 -2.54 -6.48 -4.40
CA PRO A 318 -2.07 -6.06 -3.09
C PRO A 318 -0.74 -5.30 -3.15
N TYR A 319 -0.52 -4.46 -2.15
CA TYR A 319 0.81 -3.95 -1.81
C TYR A 319 1.54 -4.95 -0.91
N ILE A 320 2.81 -5.23 -1.21
CA ILE A 320 3.70 -6.05 -0.39
C ILE A 320 4.74 -5.14 0.25
N ILE A 321 4.68 -4.95 1.57
CA ILE A 321 5.69 -4.23 2.34
C ILE A 321 6.82 -5.20 2.69
N GLU A 322 8.03 -4.90 2.24
CA GLU A 322 9.18 -5.79 2.36
C GLU A 322 10.03 -5.57 3.60
N GLY A 323 9.93 -4.40 4.22
CA GLY A 323 10.64 -4.03 5.45
C GLY A 323 9.93 -2.86 6.14
N ASP A 324 10.63 -2.15 7.02
CA ASP A 324 10.01 -1.08 7.79
C ASP A 324 9.62 0.14 6.93
N VAL A 325 8.38 0.59 7.09
CA VAL A 325 7.88 1.86 6.56
C VAL A 325 7.81 2.87 7.69
N TYR A 326 8.67 3.88 7.65
CA TYR A 326 8.76 4.94 8.66
C TYR A 326 7.92 6.15 8.24
N VAL A 327 6.72 6.29 8.80
CA VAL A 327 5.83 7.43 8.55
C VAL A 327 6.18 8.55 9.52
N GLY A 328 7.03 9.49 9.09
CA GLY A 328 7.40 10.62 9.94
C GLY A 328 8.48 11.53 9.37
N SER A 329 8.31 12.83 9.59
CA SER A 329 9.29 13.86 9.25
C SER A 329 9.46 14.86 10.40
N THR A 330 10.39 15.80 10.27
CA THR A 330 10.53 16.90 11.26
C THR A 330 9.47 17.99 11.09
N THR A 331 8.74 17.98 9.97
CA THR A 331 7.70 18.97 9.64
C THR A 331 6.29 18.38 9.70
N GLY A 332 6.15 17.09 10.00
CA GLY A 332 4.92 16.32 9.88
C GLY A 332 4.87 15.55 8.56
N ALA A 333 4.63 14.24 8.66
CA ALA A 333 4.23 13.40 7.53
C ALA A 333 2.79 12.92 7.76
N ALA A 334 2.01 12.72 6.69
CA ALA A 334 0.66 12.19 6.79
C ALA A 334 0.40 11.17 5.67
N LEU A 335 0.34 9.89 6.07
CA LEU A 335 0.02 8.77 5.18
C LEU A 335 -1.47 8.47 5.27
N ASN A 336 -2.18 8.62 4.15
CA ASN A 336 -3.56 8.17 4.02
C ASN A 336 -3.61 6.84 3.27
N ILE A 337 -4.38 5.87 3.74
CA ILE A 337 -4.65 4.60 3.07
C ILE A 337 -6.12 4.59 2.68
N SER A 338 -6.39 4.47 1.38
CA SER A 338 -7.76 4.50 0.85
C SER A 338 -8.56 3.24 1.19
N PRO A 339 -9.91 3.30 1.23
CA PRO A 339 -10.75 2.12 1.39
C PRO A 339 -10.41 0.99 0.41
N GLY A 340 -10.55 -0.26 0.86
CA GLY A 340 -10.32 -1.46 0.06
C GLY A 340 -8.86 -1.84 -0.19
N VAL A 341 -7.90 -1.02 0.25
CA VAL A 341 -6.48 -1.32 0.11
C VAL A 341 -6.10 -2.58 0.91
N ILE A 342 -5.36 -3.47 0.26
CA ILE A 342 -4.76 -4.67 0.88
C ILE A 342 -3.24 -4.45 1.01
N LEU A 343 -2.77 -4.46 2.25
CA LEU A 343 -1.37 -4.37 2.64
C LEU A 343 -0.92 -5.71 3.22
N LYS A 344 0.04 -6.34 2.57
CA LYS A 344 0.67 -7.58 3.03
C LYS A 344 2.09 -7.29 3.50
N LEU A 345 2.43 -7.68 4.71
CA LEU A 345 3.73 -7.40 5.31
C LEU A 345 4.58 -8.68 5.33
N LYS A 346 5.84 -8.57 4.88
CA LYS A 346 6.84 -9.65 4.98
C LYS A 346 7.32 -9.83 6.42
N GLU A 347 8.06 -10.91 6.65
CA GLU A 347 8.79 -11.15 7.90
C GLU A 347 9.63 -9.92 8.28
N ASN A 348 9.60 -9.55 9.57
CA ASN A 348 10.20 -8.34 10.16
C ASN A 348 9.66 -6.98 9.67
N ALA A 349 8.72 -6.92 8.74
CA ALA A 349 8.19 -5.65 8.25
C ALA A 349 7.23 -5.00 9.26
N SER A 350 7.34 -3.67 9.39
CA SER A 350 6.48 -2.84 10.23
C SER A 350 5.98 -1.59 9.50
N ILE A 351 4.90 -0.99 10.02
CA ILE A 351 4.54 0.40 9.75
C ILE A 351 4.74 1.20 11.04
N LEU A 352 5.64 2.17 11.02
CA LEU A 352 6.12 2.88 12.20
C LEU A 352 5.84 4.37 12.09
N VAL A 353 4.87 4.86 12.85
CA VAL A 353 4.40 6.25 12.83
C VAL A 353 5.10 7.07 13.89
N ALA A 354 5.74 8.16 13.46
CA ALA A 354 6.52 9.06 14.30
C ALA A 354 7.64 8.36 15.11
N TYR A 355 8.21 7.29 14.56
CA TYR A 355 9.30 6.57 15.20
C TYR A 355 10.62 7.38 15.17
N GLY A 356 11.22 7.57 16.35
CA GLY A 356 12.47 8.32 16.53
C GLY A 356 12.27 9.73 17.08
N SER A 357 13.33 10.31 17.65
CA SER A 357 13.28 11.64 18.29
C SER A 357 12.92 12.74 17.28
N SER A 358 12.04 13.65 17.68
CA SER A 358 11.64 14.84 16.90
C SER A 358 10.96 14.52 15.55
N LYS A 359 10.45 13.30 15.38
CA LYS A 359 9.60 12.94 14.24
C LYS A 359 8.15 13.16 14.60
N THR A 360 7.37 13.68 13.66
CA THR A 360 5.91 13.75 13.76
C THR A 360 5.28 13.07 12.54
N GLY A 361 4.20 12.35 12.77
CA GLY A 361 3.58 11.48 11.77
C GLY A 361 2.10 11.28 12.03
N THR A 362 1.34 11.07 10.96
CA THR A 362 -0.09 10.71 10.99
C THR A 362 -0.30 9.52 10.08
N LEU A 363 -1.07 8.54 10.55
CA LEU A 363 -1.60 7.46 9.72
C LEU A 363 -3.12 7.51 9.74
N THR A 364 -3.73 7.64 8.57
CA THR A 364 -5.18 7.62 8.38
C THR A 364 -5.52 6.42 7.52
N ALA A 365 -6.01 5.34 8.12
CA ALA A 365 -6.51 4.17 7.40
C ALA A 365 -8.00 4.04 7.69
N GLU A 366 -8.84 4.59 6.82
CA GLU A 366 -10.28 4.61 7.01
C GLU A 366 -10.97 3.87 5.87
N GLY A 367 -11.26 2.59 6.09
CA GLY A 367 -12.05 1.76 5.18
C GLY A 367 -13.55 2.02 5.30
N THR A 368 -14.32 1.15 4.67
CA THR A 368 -15.78 1.11 4.83
C THR A 368 -16.26 -0.31 5.05
N THR A 369 -17.53 -0.52 5.38
CA THR A 369 -18.11 -1.86 5.49
C THR A 369 -18.01 -2.67 4.19
N SER A 370 -18.13 -2.01 3.03
CA SER A 370 -18.02 -2.67 1.72
C SER A 370 -16.57 -2.83 1.24
N GLU A 371 -15.68 -1.94 1.70
CA GLU A 371 -14.28 -1.87 1.29
C GLU A 371 -13.39 -1.70 2.53
N PRO A 372 -13.28 -2.73 3.38
CA PRO A 372 -12.39 -2.68 4.54
C PRO A 372 -10.93 -2.64 4.08
N ILE A 373 -10.08 -2.02 4.89
CA ILE A 373 -8.63 -2.05 4.68
C ILE A 373 -8.07 -3.29 5.36
N LEU A 374 -7.22 -4.07 4.68
CA LEU A 374 -6.64 -5.29 5.23
C LEU A 374 -5.13 -5.12 5.43
N PHE A 375 -4.67 -5.34 6.66
CA PHE A 375 -3.26 -5.51 7.02
C PHE A 375 -3.03 -6.98 7.40
N THR A 376 -2.26 -7.71 6.59
CA THR A 376 -2.08 -9.16 6.76
C THR A 376 -0.66 -9.60 6.37
N SER A 377 -0.39 -10.90 6.45
CA SER A 377 0.91 -11.45 6.08
C SER A 377 1.12 -11.55 4.56
N ALA A 378 2.37 -11.39 4.12
CA ALA A 378 2.82 -11.74 2.78
C ALA A 378 3.28 -13.21 2.64
N ALA A 379 3.22 -14.01 3.71
CA ALA A 379 3.67 -15.40 3.68
C ALA A 379 2.80 -16.25 2.74
N VAL A 380 3.44 -16.98 1.83
CA VAL A 380 2.74 -17.87 0.90
C VAL A 380 2.55 -19.24 1.57
N ALA A 381 1.28 -19.61 1.79
CA ALA A 381 0.81 -20.94 2.21
C ALA A 381 0.89 -21.33 3.70
N ASN A 382 1.28 -20.45 4.63
CA ASN A 382 1.20 -20.70 6.09
C ASN A 382 1.14 -19.37 6.86
N GLU A 383 0.02 -18.66 6.77
CA GLU A 383 -0.20 -17.48 7.61
C GLU A 383 -0.29 -17.94 9.07
N THR A 384 0.76 -17.68 9.85
CA THR A 384 0.78 -17.96 11.28
C THR A 384 0.83 -16.65 12.05
N PRO A 385 0.30 -16.62 13.29
CA PRO A 385 0.58 -15.52 14.20
C PRO A 385 2.07 -15.15 14.20
N GLY A 386 2.37 -13.86 14.09
CA GLY A 386 3.75 -13.37 14.10
C GLY A 386 4.48 -13.45 12.76
N SER A 387 3.78 -13.62 11.63
CA SER A 387 4.39 -13.65 10.29
C SER A 387 4.95 -12.29 9.85
N TRP A 388 4.57 -11.21 10.52
CA TRP A 388 5.14 -9.87 10.38
C TRP A 388 5.20 -9.19 11.75
N ASP A 389 5.84 -8.03 11.85
CA ASP A 389 6.18 -7.45 13.13
C ASP A 389 5.04 -6.61 13.73
N ARG A 390 4.86 -5.33 13.35
CA ARG A 390 3.86 -4.47 14.01
C ARG A 390 3.42 -3.24 13.23
N ILE A 391 2.27 -2.69 13.64
CA ILE A 391 1.90 -1.29 13.38
C ILE A 391 2.16 -0.51 14.68
N GLY A 392 3.17 0.36 14.66
CA GLY A 392 3.63 1.09 15.85
C GLY A 392 3.38 2.58 15.77
N PHE A 393 2.85 3.16 16.85
CA PHE A 393 2.62 4.58 17.05
C PHE A 393 3.43 5.06 18.26
N TYR A 394 4.21 6.12 18.08
CA TYR A 394 5.15 6.63 19.09
C TYR A 394 4.91 8.10 19.44
N ASP A 395 5.69 8.67 20.36
CA ASP A 395 5.52 9.99 20.98
C ASP A 395 5.07 11.14 20.06
N GLY A 396 5.56 11.21 18.82
CA GLY A 396 5.21 12.26 17.86
C GLY A 396 3.99 11.98 16.98
N THR A 397 3.24 10.92 17.27
CA THR A 397 2.05 10.52 16.51
C THR A 397 0.95 11.56 16.73
N SER A 398 0.44 12.08 15.62
CA SER A 398 -0.67 13.03 15.61
C SER A 398 -1.93 12.42 16.22
N PRO A 399 -2.70 13.17 17.04
CA PRO A 399 -3.98 12.70 17.58
C PRO A 399 -5.04 12.49 16.49
N ASN A 400 -4.80 12.97 15.26
CA ASN A 400 -5.66 12.73 14.11
C ASN A 400 -5.45 11.34 13.49
N THR A 401 -4.48 10.56 13.98
CA THR A 401 -4.25 9.18 13.53
C THR A 401 -5.49 8.32 13.80
N SER A 402 -5.97 7.63 12.76
CA SER A 402 -7.18 6.83 12.81
C SER A 402 -7.04 5.52 12.03
N LEU A 403 -7.57 4.46 12.63
CA LEU A 403 -7.83 3.17 12.00
C LEU A 403 -9.35 2.95 12.08
N LYS A 404 -10.02 2.85 10.93
CA LYS A 404 -11.46 2.59 10.88
C LYS A 404 -11.78 1.54 9.83
N TYR A 405 -12.68 0.61 10.13
CA TYR A 405 -13.03 -0.49 9.21
C TYR A 405 -11.78 -1.20 8.66
N CYS A 406 -10.84 -1.48 9.56
CA CYS A 406 -9.60 -2.18 9.25
C CYS A 406 -9.63 -3.59 9.83
N THR A 407 -9.15 -4.56 9.06
CA THR A 407 -8.83 -5.90 9.56
C THR A 407 -7.31 -5.99 9.68
N ILE A 408 -6.81 -6.35 10.86
CA ILE A 408 -5.37 -6.42 11.17
C ILE A 408 -5.09 -7.80 11.75
N GLU A 409 -4.24 -8.58 11.08
CA GLU A 409 -4.06 -9.99 11.42
C GLU A 409 -2.65 -10.55 11.18
N TYR A 410 -2.32 -11.64 11.87
CA TYR A 410 -1.07 -12.43 11.73
C TYR A 410 0.24 -11.69 12.06
N GLY A 411 0.19 -10.55 12.75
CA GLY A 411 1.36 -9.80 13.19
C GLY A 411 1.84 -10.16 14.61
N GLY A 412 2.80 -9.39 15.12
CA GLY A 412 3.27 -9.41 16.51
C GLY A 412 4.49 -10.30 16.79
N GLY A 413 5.30 -10.66 15.79
CA GLY A 413 6.27 -11.76 15.91
C GLY A 413 7.73 -11.45 16.30
N TYR A 414 8.28 -10.25 16.02
CA TYR A 414 9.75 -10.09 15.96
C TYR A 414 10.34 -9.06 16.92
N SER A 415 9.68 -7.94 17.12
CA SER A 415 10.19 -6.92 18.02
C SER A 415 9.90 -7.26 19.48
N SER A 416 10.79 -6.85 20.39
CA SER A 416 10.54 -6.86 21.84
C SER A 416 9.31 -6.03 22.28
N SER A 417 8.67 -5.33 21.33
CA SER A 417 7.37 -4.69 21.48
C SER A 417 6.25 -5.73 21.39
N GLU A 418 5.82 -6.18 22.56
CA GLU A 418 4.89 -7.29 22.82
C GLU A 418 3.51 -7.30 22.09
N GLY A 419 3.17 -6.41 21.15
CA GLY A 419 1.85 -6.41 20.49
C GLY A 419 1.87 -6.16 18.98
N MET A 420 0.88 -6.69 18.25
CA MET A 420 0.68 -6.46 16.81
C MET A 420 0.39 -4.99 16.49
N ILE A 421 -0.33 -4.31 17.38
CA ILE A 421 -0.52 -2.87 17.37
C ILE A 421 0.12 -2.30 18.63
N VAL A 422 0.99 -1.29 18.47
CA VAL A 422 1.69 -0.65 19.58
C VAL A 422 1.33 0.82 19.64
N VAL A 423 0.86 1.28 20.80
CA VAL A 423 0.52 2.69 21.05
C VAL A 423 1.36 3.19 22.21
N ASP A 424 2.44 3.93 21.95
CA ASP A 424 3.36 4.39 22.98
C ASP A 424 3.44 5.92 23.04
N ASN A 425 3.16 6.45 24.24
CA ASN A 425 3.05 7.88 24.56
C ASN A 425 2.25 8.75 23.58
N CYS A 426 1.27 8.16 22.91
CA CYS A 426 0.36 8.85 22.01
C CYS A 426 -1.08 8.33 22.18
N SER A 427 -1.99 8.92 21.42
CA SER A 427 -3.39 8.48 21.36
C SER A 427 -3.81 8.25 19.91
N VAL A 428 -4.53 7.15 19.68
CA VAL A 428 -5.04 6.79 18.35
C VAL A 428 -6.56 6.58 18.39
N THR A 429 -7.22 6.79 17.26
CA THR A 429 -8.64 6.44 17.06
C THR A 429 -8.73 5.06 16.42
N MET A 430 -9.50 4.14 17.00
CA MET A 430 -9.76 2.81 16.44
C MET A 430 -11.25 2.49 16.52
N GLU A 431 -11.92 2.36 15.37
CA GLU A 431 -13.36 2.17 15.31
C GLU A 431 -13.75 1.14 14.24
N ASN A 432 -14.63 0.20 14.59
CA ASN A 432 -15.06 -0.86 13.66
C ASN A 432 -13.89 -1.68 13.09
N CYS A 433 -12.81 -1.85 13.86
CA CYS A 433 -11.67 -2.67 13.45
C CYS A 433 -11.79 -4.10 13.95
N GLU A 434 -11.25 -5.04 13.20
CA GLU A 434 -11.09 -6.43 13.58
C GLU A 434 -9.60 -6.76 13.77
N ILE A 435 -9.25 -7.35 14.91
CA ILE A 435 -7.85 -7.59 15.33
C ILE A 435 -7.74 -9.03 15.82
N ARG A 436 -7.02 -9.85 15.06
CA ARG A 436 -6.99 -11.29 15.27
C ARG A 436 -5.66 -11.94 14.93
N TYR A 437 -5.45 -13.15 15.43
CA TYR A 437 -4.30 -13.98 15.08
C TYR A 437 -2.94 -13.31 15.34
N SER A 438 -2.82 -12.45 16.37
CA SER A 438 -1.50 -11.96 16.76
C SER A 438 -0.71 -13.02 17.54
N ASP A 439 0.62 -13.01 17.42
CA ASP A 439 1.48 -13.93 18.19
C ASP A 439 1.55 -13.59 19.67
N ASN A 440 1.16 -12.37 20.04
CA ASN A 440 1.22 -11.86 21.40
C ASN A 440 -0.03 -11.02 21.73
N TYR A 441 0.09 -9.80 22.25
CA TYR A 441 -1.07 -8.94 22.48
C TYR A 441 -1.66 -8.52 21.13
N GLY A 442 -2.99 -8.44 21.04
CA GLY A 442 -3.62 -7.78 19.88
C GLY A 442 -3.21 -6.30 19.84
N ILE A 443 -3.31 -5.64 20.99
CA ILE A 443 -2.87 -4.25 21.18
C ILE A 443 -2.03 -4.12 22.46
N ARG A 444 -0.89 -3.45 22.35
CA ARG A 444 -0.09 -2.99 23.49
C ARG A 444 -0.10 -1.47 23.58
N ALA A 445 -0.75 -0.93 24.60
CA ALA A 445 -0.64 0.47 24.99
C ALA A 445 0.45 0.65 26.06
N GLY A 446 1.43 1.51 25.79
CA GLY A 446 2.48 1.91 26.73
C GLY A 446 1.94 2.72 27.92
N ILE A 447 2.84 3.22 28.79
CA ILE A 447 2.46 3.92 30.04
C ILE A 447 1.51 5.09 29.78
N LYS A 448 1.77 5.87 28.72
CA LYS A 448 0.90 6.97 28.29
C LYS A 448 0.15 6.66 26.98
N GLY A 449 0.23 5.43 26.50
CA GLY A 449 -0.54 4.97 25.35
C GLY A 449 -2.03 4.94 25.71
N SER A 450 -2.86 5.52 24.85
CA SER A 450 -4.30 5.57 25.07
C SER A 450 -5.07 5.68 23.76
N PHE A 451 -6.39 5.78 23.84
CA PHE A 451 -7.26 5.90 22.67
C PHE A 451 -8.08 7.20 22.73
N ASN A 452 -8.15 7.91 21.61
CA ASN A 452 -9.09 9.03 21.47
C ASN A 452 -10.53 8.50 21.34
N SER A 453 -10.67 7.38 20.63
CA SER A 453 -11.87 6.57 20.52
C SER A 453 -11.47 5.11 20.32
N PHE A 454 -12.17 4.20 21.00
CA PHE A 454 -11.98 2.76 20.90
C PHE A 454 -13.34 2.08 20.99
N THR A 455 -14.08 2.02 19.88
CA THR A 455 -15.48 1.58 19.87
C THR A 455 -15.77 0.61 18.73
N GLN A 456 -16.72 -0.30 18.95
CA GLN A 456 -17.18 -1.27 17.93
C GLN A 456 -16.06 -2.15 17.34
N ASN A 457 -14.96 -2.34 18.07
CA ASN A 457 -13.87 -3.20 17.61
C ASN A 457 -14.16 -4.66 17.99
N TYR A 458 -13.70 -5.59 17.15
CA TYR A 458 -13.76 -7.03 17.40
C TYR A 458 -12.34 -7.59 17.58
N LEU A 459 -12.03 -8.07 18.79
CA LEU A 459 -10.73 -8.64 19.14
C LEU A 459 -10.92 -10.10 19.52
N HIS A 460 -10.31 -11.02 18.77
CA HIS A 460 -10.47 -12.46 19.00
C HIS A 460 -9.24 -13.24 18.50
N ASP A 461 -9.10 -14.50 18.93
CA ASP A 461 -8.05 -15.42 18.47
C ASP A 461 -6.61 -14.86 18.49
N ASN A 462 -6.30 -14.02 19.49
CA ASN A 462 -4.94 -13.54 19.75
C ASN A 462 -4.26 -14.47 20.77
N ASN A 463 -2.97 -14.76 20.60
CA ASN A 463 -2.25 -15.75 21.43
C ASN A 463 -2.07 -15.32 22.89
N SER A 464 -2.14 -14.02 23.19
CA SER A 464 -2.03 -13.45 24.54
C SER A 464 -3.31 -12.69 24.94
N PHE A 465 -3.23 -11.79 25.93
CA PHE A 465 -4.33 -10.88 26.26
C PHE A 465 -4.71 -10.03 25.04
N ALA A 466 -5.99 -9.69 24.88
CA ALA A 466 -6.44 -8.90 23.74
C ALA A 466 -5.80 -7.51 23.73
N VAL A 467 -5.75 -6.88 24.90
CA VAL A 467 -5.18 -5.54 25.11
C VAL A 467 -4.34 -5.54 26.37
N LYS A 468 -3.17 -4.92 26.30
CA LYS A 468 -2.39 -4.48 27.45
C LYS A 468 -2.50 -2.97 27.58
N ILE A 469 -2.88 -2.47 28.76
CA ILE A 469 -3.01 -1.04 29.05
C ILE A 469 -2.64 -0.72 30.49
N PHE A 470 -2.20 0.50 30.78
CA PHE A 470 -1.95 0.96 32.14
C PHE A 470 -3.23 1.49 32.80
N ALA A 471 -3.38 1.25 34.10
CA ALA A 471 -4.58 1.57 34.86
C ALA A 471 -5.08 3.01 34.68
N ASN A 472 -4.17 3.99 34.58
CA ASN A 472 -4.50 5.41 34.41
C ASN A 472 -5.12 5.75 33.03
N ASN A 473 -5.03 4.83 32.06
CA ASN A 473 -5.57 4.98 30.70
C ASN A 473 -6.68 3.96 30.38
N THR A 474 -7.00 3.00 31.25
CA THR A 474 -8.06 1.99 31.00
C THR A 474 -9.42 2.61 30.67
N HIS A 475 -9.70 3.82 31.17
CA HIS A 475 -10.90 4.59 30.82
C HIS A 475 -11.00 4.97 29.33
N THR A 476 -9.95 4.79 28.52
CA THR A 476 -10.00 5.03 27.07
C THR A 476 -10.45 3.80 26.28
N ILE A 477 -10.59 2.64 26.92
CA ILE A 477 -11.28 1.50 26.32
C ILE A 477 -12.77 1.84 26.34
N GLY A 478 -13.32 2.10 25.15
CA GLY A 478 -14.69 2.57 24.96
C GLY A 478 -15.73 1.48 25.14
N THR A 479 -16.96 1.79 24.73
CA THR A 479 -18.09 0.86 24.74
C THR A 479 -18.19 0.07 23.44
N ASP A 480 -19.08 -0.92 23.43
CA ASP A 480 -19.53 -1.64 22.24
C ASP A 480 -18.44 -2.44 21.52
N ASN A 481 -17.30 -2.67 22.17
CA ASN A 481 -16.28 -3.60 21.68
C ASN A 481 -16.68 -5.05 22.02
N THR A 482 -16.44 -5.95 21.07
CA THR A 482 -16.50 -7.39 21.29
C THR A 482 -15.07 -7.90 21.46
N ILE A 483 -14.74 -8.39 22.65
CA ILE A 483 -13.38 -8.82 23.00
C ILE A 483 -13.51 -10.26 23.50
N GLU A 484 -13.20 -11.19 22.62
CA GLU A 484 -13.17 -12.62 22.88
C GLU A 484 -11.74 -13.04 23.22
N SER A 485 -11.37 -12.82 24.48
CA SER A 485 -10.08 -13.27 25.01
C SER A 485 -10.30 -14.06 26.30
N PRO A 486 -9.85 -15.33 26.37
CA PRO A 486 -9.93 -16.11 27.61
C PRO A 486 -9.06 -15.51 28.73
N LEU A 487 -7.99 -14.79 28.34
CA LEU A 487 -7.12 -14.08 29.26
C LEU A 487 -7.69 -12.70 29.63
N GLY A 488 -8.37 -12.02 28.72
CA GLY A 488 -9.04 -10.74 28.95
C GLY A 488 -8.18 -9.53 28.55
N ILE A 489 -8.36 -8.41 29.26
CA ILE A 489 -7.57 -7.18 29.10
C ILE A 489 -6.58 -7.08 30.25
N GLU A 490 -5.28 -7.12 29.97
CA GLU A 490 -4.27 -6.90 31.00
C GLU A 490 -4.20 -5.42 31.38
N VAL A 491 -4.44 -5.14 32.66
CA VAL A 491 -4.31 -3.81 33.25
C VAL A 491 -3.07 -3.77 34.12
N ASN A 492 -2.02 -3.16 33.61
CA ASN A 492 -0.78 -2.97 34.35
C ASN A 492 -0.95 -1.93 35.46
N ALA A 493 -0.25 -2.19 36.57
CA ALA A 493 -0.12 -1.30 37.70
C ALA A 493 0.27 0.13 37.26
N ASP A 494 -0.44 1.11 37.80
CA ASP A 494 -0.14 2.52 37.60
C ASP A 494 -0.72 3.34 38.77
N THR A 495 -0.32 4.60 38.84
CA THR A 495 -0.99 5.60 39.67
C THR A 495 -2.12 6.22 38.87
N TYR A 496 -3.36 5.88 39.24
CA TYR A 496 -4.56 6.47 38.70
C TYR A 496 -4.78 7.85 39.32
N THR A 497 -4.55 8.90 38.52
CA THR A 497 -4.62 10.30 38.95
C THR A 497 -5.83 11.04 38.37
N ARG A 498 -6.72 10.35 37.64
CA ARG A 498 -7.86 10.99 36.95
C ARG A 498 -8.92 11.45 37.96
N ALA A 499 -9.49 12.63 37.71
CA ALA A 499 -10.37 13.31 38.64
C ALA A 499 -11.77 12.67 38.72
N ASP A 500 -12.30 12.14 37.61
CA ASP A 500 -13.57 11.40 37.55
C ASP A 500 -13.70 10.67 36.20
N GLU A 501 -13.11 9.48 36.10
CA GLU A 501 -13.17 8.68 34.87
C GLU A 501 -13.63 7.25 35.18
N THR A 502 -14.19 6.59 34.16
CA THR A 502 -14.89 5.30 34.32
C THR A 502 -14.17 4.17 33.58
N TRP A 503 -13.89 3.09 34.29
CA TRP A 503 -13.61 1.80 33.66
C TRP A 503 -14.93 1.19 33.20
N ARG A 504 -15.09 1.16 31.88
CA ARG A 504 -16.31 0.69 31.23
C ARG A 504 -16.39 -0.82 31.22
N LYS A 505 -17.60 -1.38 31.27
CA LYS A 505 -17.85 -2.82 31.17
C LYS A 505 -17.38 -3.32 29.81
N GLN A 506 -16.64 -4.42 29.82
CA GLN A 506 -16.19 -5.11 28.60
C GLN A 506 -16.79 -6.51 28.55
N THR A 507 -16.74 -7.14 27.38
CA THR A 507 -17.22 -8.52 27.14
C THR A 507 -16.29 -9.59 27.74
N CYS A 508 -15.06 -9.22 28.09
CA CYS A 508 -14.09 -10.04 28.82
C CYS A 508 -13.66 -9.34 30.14
N PRO A 509 -13.00 -10.05 31.08
CA PRO A 509 -12.53 -9.43 32.32
C PRO A 509 -11.36 -8.46 32.10
N TYR A 510 -11.28 -7.44 32.94
CA TYR A 510 -10.01 -6.76 33.23
C TYR A 510 -9.16 -7.64 34.14
N VAL A 511 -7.87 -7.80 33.85
CA VAL A 511 -6.93 -8.58 34.63
C VAL A 511 -5.82 -7.67 35.15
N VAL A 512 -5.92 -7.32 36.43
CA VAL A 512 -5.02 -6.37 37.08
C VAL A 512 -3.71 -7.06 37.47
N ASN A 513 -2.62 -6.56 36.91
CA ASN A 513 -1.25 -6.98 37.20
C ASN A 513 -0.54 -5.93 38.07
N GLY A 514 -0.56 -6.15 39.38
CA GLY A 514 0.08 -5.30 40.38
C GLY A 514 -0.84 -4.28 41.07
N VAL A 515 -0.28 -3.17 41.54
CA VAL A 515 -0.95 -2.21 42.43
C VAL A 515 -1.54 -1.05 41.63
N VAL A 516 -2.87 -0.89 41.67
CA VAL A 516 -3.55 0.31 41.16
C VAL A 516 -3.71 1.31 42.29
N ASN A 517 -2.92 2.38 42.28
CA ASN A 517 -3.01 3.45 43.28
C ASN A 517 -3.98 4.53 42.80
N ILE A 518 -5.12 4.68 43.46
CA ILE A 518 -6.10 5.74 43.15
C ILE A 518 -5.81 6.91 44.07
N ILE A 519 -4.97 7.83 43.59
CA ILE A 519 -4.47 8.95 44.38
C ILE A 519 -4.20 10.18 43.51
N SER A 520 -4.51 11.37 44.04
CA SER A 520 -3.94 12.62 43.57
C SER A 520 -3.96 13.69 44.68
N PRO A 521 -3.18 14.79 44.55
CA PRO A 521 -3.24 15.90 45.50
C PRO A 521 -4.60 16.60 45.59
N THR A 522 -5.44 16.47 44.55
CA THR A 522 -6.77 17.11 44.45
C THR A 522 -7.93 16.12 44.53
N THR A 523 -7.66 14.86 44.86
CA THR A 523 -8.57 13.70 44.78
C THR A 523 -8.65 13.10 43.37
N ALA A 524 -8.25 11.83 43.26
CA ALA A 524 -8.53 10.98 42.10
C ALA A 524 -9.82 10.18 42.35
N LYS A 525 -10.61 9.92 41.31
CA LYS A 525 -11.83 9.11 41.41
C LYS A 525 -11.91 8.10 40.27
N LEU A 526 -11.87 6.83 40.63
CA LEU A 526 -12.14 5.73 39.72
C LEU A 526 -13.57 5.24 39.90
N THR A 527 -14.35 5.28 38.82
CA THR A 527 -15.67 4.64 38.76
C THR A 527 -15.55 3.33 37.97
N ILE A 528 -16.16 2.25 38.45
CA ILE A 528 -16.27 0.97 37.75
C ILE A 528 -17.73 0.76 37.37
N GLU A 529 -17.99 0.51 36.09
CA GLU A 529 -19.34 0.31 35.57
C GLU A 529 -19.98 -1.00 36.10
N PRO A 530 -21.30 -1.02 36.39
CA PRO A 530 -22.01 -2.24 36.78
C PRO A 530 -21.75 -3.43 35.85
N GLY A 531 -21.71 -4.64 36.42
CA GLY A 531 -21.47 -5.87 35.65
C GLY A 531 -20.03 -6.07 35.19
N THR A 532 -19.10 -5.15 35.49
CA THR A 532 -17.68 -5.32 35.19
C THR A 532 -17.08 -6.46 35.99
N MET A 533 -16.30 -7.31 35.32
CA MET A 533 -15.50 -8.36 35.96
C MET A 533 -14.03 -7.92 36.03
N ILE A 534 -13.48 -7.94 37.24
CA ILE A 534 -12.09 -7.62 37.55
C ILE A 534 -11.46 -8.87 38.15
N LYS A 535 -10.48 -9.42 37.45
CA LYS A 535 -9.58 -10.44 37.95
C LYS A 535 -8.28 -9.78 38.41
N LEU A 536 -7.68 -10.29 39.48
CA LEU A 536 -6.44 -9.80 40.02
C LEU A 536 -5.41 -10.93 40.06
N MET A 537 -4.19 -10.63 39.61
CA MET A 537 -3.05 -11.53 39.77
C MET A 537 -2.58 -11.54 41.24
N GLU A 538 -1.63 -12.40 41.59
CA GLU A 538 -1.11 -12.56 42.97
C GLU A 538 -0.63 -11.24 43.60
N SER A 539 0.01 -10.38 42.79
CA SER A 539 0.45 -9.05 43.22
C SER A 539 -0.65 -7.98 43.20
N GLY A 540 -1.82 -8.31 42.67
CA GLY A 540 -2.95 -7.46 42.35
C GLY A 540 -3.63 -6.86 43.58
N MET A 541 -3.80 -5.54 43.58
CA MET A 541 -4.63 -4.82 44.55
C MET A 541 -5.10 -3.46 44.01
N PHE A 542 -6.16 -2.94 44.62
CA PHE A 542 -6.51 -1.53 44.56
C PHE A 542 -6.13 -0.84 45.85
N ARG A 543 -5.51 0.33 45.75
CA ARG A 543 -5.08 1.11 46.89
C ARG A 543 -5.58 2.54 46.78
N ILE A 544 -6.43 2.96 47.71
CA ILE A 544 -7.18 4.22 47.65
C ILE A 544 -6.65 5.16 48.71
N GLY A 545 -6.24 6.37 48.31
CA GLY A 545 -5.85 7.40 49.27
C GLY A 545 -4.55 7.09 50.03
N TYR A 546 -3.60 6.42 49.39
CA TYR A 546 -2.34 6.06 50.03
C TYR A 546 -1.28 7.17 49.95
N GLY A 547 -0.67 7.47 51.09
CA GLY A 547 0.45 8.42 51.20
C GLY A 547 0.05 9.79 51.74
N THR A 548 1.05 10.62 52.04
CA THR A 548 0.83 11.96 52.59
C THR A 548 0.26 12.91 51.54
N ASN A 549 -0.84 13.60 51.85
CA ASN A 549 -1.53 14.54 50.95
C ASN A 549 -1.95 13.92 49.62
N GLN A 550 -2.36 12.65 49.63
CA GLN A 550 -2.82 11.90 48.48
C GLN A 550 -4.24 11.42 48.73
N PHE A 551 -5.17 11.82 47.86
CA PHE A 551 -6.60 11.57 48.06
C PHE A 551 -7.19 10.73 46.94
N GLY A 552 -8.07 9.80 47.30
CA GLY A 552 -8.65 8.84 46.35
C GLY A 552 -10.09 8.47 46.66
N VAL A 553 -10.86 8.15 45.61
CA VAL A 553 -12.22 7.63 45.69
C VAL A 553 -12.36 6.45 44.73
N LEU A 554 -12.93 5.34 45.23
CA LEU A 554 -13.34 4.21 44.40
C LEU A 554 -14.86 4.07 44.44
N VAL A 555 -15.50 4.12 43.27
CA VAL A 555 -16.93 3.91 43.11
C VAL A 555 -17.17 2.62 42.31
N ALA A 556 -17.39 1.52 43.00
CA ALA A 556 -17.90 0.28 42.44
C ALA A 556 -19.36 0.11 42.88
N ASN A 557 -20.28 0.67 42.10
CA ASN A 557 -21.71 0.70 42.44
C ASN A 557 -22.50 -0.16 41.45
N GLY A 558 -22.46 -1.48 41.62
CA GLY A 558 -23.22 -2.42 40.81
C GLY A 558 -24.72 -2.40 41.09
N THR A 559 -25.46 -3.26 40.38
CA THR A 559 -26.88 -3.50 40.60
C THR A 559 -27.12 -4.94 41.01
N ALA A 560 -28.32 -5.28 41.48
CA ALA A 560 -28.65 -6.66 41.85
C ALA A 560 -28.55 -7.63 40.65
N SER A 561 -28.82 -7.16 39.42
CA SER A 561 -28.70 -7.93 38.18
C SER A 561 -27.30 -7.88 37.56
N GLU A 562 -26.53 -6.82 37.83
CA GLU A 562 -25.20 -6.60 37.27
C GLU A 562 -24.21 -6.26 38.39
N LYS A 563 -23.88 -7.28 39.18
CA LYS A 563 -22.86 -7.15 40.22
C LYS A 563 -21.48 -6.91 39.62
N ILE A 564 -20.68 -6.06 40.27
CA ILE A 564 -19.25 -5.91 39.93
C ILE A 564 -18.49 -7.03 40.62
N THR A 565 -17.66 -7.78 39.90
CA THR A 565 -16.95 -8.95 40.44
C THR A 565 -15.46 -8.66 40.59
N PHE A 566 -14.90 -8.94 41.76
CA PHE A 566 -13.47 -8.97 42.06
C PHE A 566 -13.06 -10.39 42.43
N THR A 567 -12.16 -10.98 41.66
CA THR A 567 -11.75 -12.38 41.87
C THR A 567 -10.31 -12.62 41.40
N THR A 568 -9.83 -13.84 41.54
CA THR A 568 -8.50 -14.29 41.12
C THR A 568 -8.39 -14.37 39.59
N SER A 569 -7.19 -14.12 39.06
CA SER A 569 -6.85 -14.41 37.66
C SER A 569 -6.44 -15.87 37.40
N ALA A 570 -6.47 -16.72 38.42
CA ALA A 570 -6.15 -18.15 38.28
C ALA A 570 -7.06 -18.83 37.25
N ALA A 571 -6.52 -19.89 36.62
CA ALA A 571 -7.28 -20.69 35.68
C ALA A 571 -8.48 -21.35 36.37
N ALA A 572 -9.58 -21.52 35.63
CA ALA A 572 -10.78 -22.16 36.16
C ALA A 572 -10.47 -23.56 36.75
N GLY A 573 -10.90 -23.80 37.98
CA GLY A 573 -10.61 -25.02 38.75
C GLY A 573 -9.32 -24.97 39.59
N SER A 574 -8.52 -23.91 39.48
CA SER A 574 -7.30 -23.69 40.28
C SER A 574 -7.42 -22.52 41.26
N GLU A 575 -8.63 -21.98 41.43
CA GLU A 575 -8.91 -20.88 42.34
C GLU A 575 -8.66 -21.31 43.80
N ALA A 576 -7.94 -20.48 44.53
CA ALA A 576 -7.60 -20.71 45.94
C ALA A 576 -7.65 -19.39 46.72
N PRO A 577 -8.01 -19.43 48.01
CA PRO A 577 -7.91 -18.26 48.88
C PRO A 577 -6.51 -17.62 48.83
N GLY A 578 -6.44 -16.29 48.80
CA GLY A 578 -5.17 -15.55 48.90
C GLY A 578 -4.48 -15.24 47.56
N GLN A 579 -5.07 -15.61 46.44
CA GLN A 579 -4.50 -15.42 45.10
C GLN A 579 -4.49 -13.95 44.60
N TRP A 580 -4.96 -13.02 45.42
CA TRP A 580 -4.75 -11.59 45.25
C TRP A 580 -4.85 -10.87 46.60
N LYS A 581 -4.29 -9.67 46.70
CA LYS A 581 -3.98 -9.05 48.00
C LYS A 581 -5.18 -8.41 48.69
N GLY A 582 -5.99 -7.65 47.96
CA GLY A 582 -7.18 -6.99 48.51
C GLY A 582 -7.47 -5.60 47.90
N ILE A 583 -8.54 -4.98 48.36
CA ILE A 583 -8.85 -3.56 48.15
C ILE A 583 -8.57 -2.82 49.45
N PHE A 584 -7.73 -1.79 49.39
CA PHE A 584 -7.24 -1.05 50.55
C PHE A 584 -7.75 0.39 50.50
N PHE A 585 -8.55 0.76 51.48
CA PHE A 585 -8.89 2.14 51.79
C PHE A 585 -7.97 2.62 52.90
N ASP A 586 -6.97 3.44 52.54
CA ASP A 586 -5.97 4.03 53.45
C ASP A 586 -6.41 5.44 53.92
N ASP A 587 -5.58 6.10 54.73
CA ASP A 587 -5.85 7.37 55.43
C ASP A 587 -6.34 8.53 54.54
N GLY A 588 -5.90 8.59 53.29
CA GLY A 588 -6.29 9.60 52.31
C GLY A 588 -7.56 9.26 51.53
N THR A 589 -8.28 8.19 51.87
CA THR A 589 -9.56 7.89 51.23
C THR A 589 -10.51 9.06 51.45
N ALA A 590 -11.05 9.62 50.37
CA ALA A 590 -11.98 10.74 50.43
C ALA A 590 -13.44 10.27 50.48
N ASN A 591 -14.34 11.17 50.87
CA ASN A 591 -15.78 10.90 50.89
C ASN A 591 -16.30 10.51 49.52
N GLY A 592 -17.21 9.54 49.50
CA GLY A 592 -17.89 9.06 48.28
C GLY A 592 -17.39 7.72 47.76
N SER A 593 -16.46 7.05 48.45
CA SER A 593 -16.10 5.67 48.11
C SER A 593 -17.26 4.71 48.38
N ILE A 594 -17.59 3.88 47.39
CA ILE A 594 -18.75 2.97 47.41
C ILE A 594 -18.30 1.61 46.87
N LEU A 595 -18.62 0.56 47.61
CA LEU A 595 -18.69 -0.82 47.17
C LEU A 595 -20.13 -1.29 47.37
N ASN A 596 -20.94 -1.30 46.32
CA ASN A 596 -22.34 -1.71 46.40
C ASN A 596 -22.66 -2.77 45.34
N ASN A 597 -23.39 -3.82 45.72
CA ASN A 597 -23.68 -4.97 44.85
C ASN A 597 -22.41 -5.52 44.17
N CYS A 598 -21.37 -5.77 44.96
CA CYS A 598 -20.12 -6.34 44.48
C CYS A 598 -19.96 -7.79 44.95
N THR A 599 -19.19 -8.58 44.23
CA THR A 599 -18.81 -9.94 44.59
C THR A 599 -17.30 -10.02 44.77
N PHE A 600 -16.83 -10.50 45.91
CA PHE A 600 -15.41 -10.66 46.24
C PHE A 600 -15.10 -12.12 46.53
N SER A 601 -14.09 -12.66 45.84
CA SER A 601 -13.69 -14.05 46.03
C SER A 601 -12.19 -14.31 45.90
N TYR A 602 -11.70 -15.33 46.62
CA TYR A 602 -10.33 -15.87 46.50
C TYR A 602 -9.21 -14.87 46.80
N GLY A 603 -9.50 -13.79 47.54
CA GLY A 603 -8.54 -12.74 47.87
C GLY A 603 -8.01 -12.81 49.30
N GLY A 604 -7.46 -11.68 49.75
CA GLY A 604 -7.03 -11.48 51.14
C GLY A 604 -5.61 -11.98 51.44
N GLY A 605 -4.80 -12.22 50.41
CA GLY A 605 -3.43 -12.79 50.55
C GLY A 605 -2.31 -11.79 50.78
N TYR A 606 -2.64 -10.60 51.30
CA TYR A 606 -1.61 -9.63 51.69
C TYR A 606 -0.90 -10.02 52.99
N SER A 607 -1.67 -10.38 54.02
CA SER A 607 -1.16 -10.77 55.33
C SER A 607 -2.25 -11.46 56.16
N SER A 608 -1.85 -12.12 57.25
CA SER A 608 -2.80 -12.69 58.23
C SER A 608 -3.61 -11.65 59.00
N LEU A 609 -3.28 -10.35 58.88
CA LEU A 609 -3.99 -9.21 59.47
C LEU A 609 -4.65 -8.34 58.40
N SER A 610 -5.14 -8.97 57.33
CA SER A 610 -5.85 -8.30 56.24
C SER A 610 -7.19 -8.98 55.95
N GLY A 611 -7.94 -8.44 55.00
CA GLY A 611 -9.09 -9.09 54.37
C GLY A 611 -9.14 -8.83 52.87
N MET A 612 -10.20 -9.28 52.19
CA MET A 612 -10.41 -8.92 50.78
C MET A 612 -10.70 -7.42 50.61
N VAL A 613 -11.37 -6.82 51.59
CA VAL A 613 -11.49 -5.36 51.72
C VAL A 613 -10.89 -4.94 53.06
N ASN A 614 -10.00 -3.94 53.02
CA ASN A 614 -9.29 -3.41 54.16
C ASN A 614 -9.62 -1.93 54.31
N CYS A 615 -10.09 -1.53 55.48
CA CYS A 615 -10.34 -0.13 55.81
C CYS A 615 -9.44 0.25 57.00
N SER A 616 -8.36 0.98 56.73
CA SER A 616 -7.38 1.40 57.73
C SER A 616 -7.42 2.93 57.89
N LEU A 617 -7.86 3.41 59.07
CA LEU A 617 -7.74 4.80 59.56
C LEU A 617 -8.32 5.93 58.67
N THR A 618 -9.65 6.06 58.59
CA THR A 618 -10.30 7.19 57.87
C THR A 618 -11.13 8.09 58.81
N PRO A 619 -10.62 9.23 59.33
CA PRO A 619 -11.46 10.17 60.07
C PRO A 619 -12.55 10.85 59.22
N SER A 620 -12.38 10.92 57.89
CA SER A 620 -13.20 11.77 57.03
C SER A 620 -13.70 11.14 55.71
N GLY A 621 -13.32 9.91 55.34
CA GLY A 621 -13.71 9.28 54.06
C GLY A 621 -13.93 7.77 54.18
N VAL A 622 -14.89 7.38 55.00
CA VAL A 622 -15.24 5.97 55.23
C VAL A 622 -16.03 5.43 54.03
N PRO A 623 -15.68 4.26 53.45
CA PRO A 623 -16.44 3.70 52.34
C PRO A 623 -17.82 3.19 52.77
N VAL A 624 -18.78 3.22 51.84
CA VAL A 624 -20.06 2.51 51.96
C VAL A 624 -19.91 1.14 51.34
N ILE A 625 -20.14 0.06 52.09
CA ILE A 625 -19.99 -1.32 51.64
C ILE A 625 -21.33 -2.04 51.79
N THR A 626 -22.15 -2.14 50.75
CA THR A 626 -23.52 -2.66 50.90
C THR A 626 -23.88 -3.73 49.87
N ASN A 627 -24.71 -4.69 50.24
CA ASN A 627 -25.21 -5.74 49.34
C ASN A 627 -24.10 -6.55 48.63
N CYS A 628 -22.93 -6.65 49.24
CA CYS A 628 -21.77 -7.34 48.68
C CYS A 628 -21.65 -8.77 49.21
N ASP A 629 -21.14 -9.68 48.38
CA ASP A 629 -20.86 -11.06 48.76
C ASP A 629 -19.35 -11.26 48.93
N PHE A 630 -18.92 -11.87 50.04
CA PHE A 630 -17.52 -12.13 50.35
C PHE A 630 -17.32 -13.61 50.64
N PHE A 631 -16.54 -14.31 49.81
CA PHE A 631 -16.28 -15.73 50.04
C PHE A 631 -14.89 -16.21 49.65
N TYR A 632 -14.42 -17.30 50.27
CA TYR A 632 -13.09 -17.89 50.02
C TYR A 632 -11.90 -16.92 50.22
N SER A 633 -11.94 -16.06 51.24
CA SER A 633 -10.76 -15.28 51.65
C SER A 633 -9.70 -16.14 52.36
N GLU A 634 -8.40 -15.88 52.12
CA GLU A 634 -7.30 -16.48 52.91
C GLU A 634 -7.31 -16.00 54.36
N SER A 635 -7.82 -14.79 54.57
CA SER A 635 -7.88 -14.15 55.87
C SER A 635 -9.33 -13.82 56.21
N TRP A 636 -9.68 -12.55 56.32
CA TRP A 636 -11.04 -12.10 56.63
C TRP A 636 -11.77 -11.66 55.36
N GLY A 637 -13.11 -11.66 55.38
CA GLY A 637 -13.89 -11.00 54.32
C GLY A 637 -13.60 -9.50 54.30
N ILE A 638 -13.79 -8.85 55.45
CA ILE A 638 -13.48 -7.42 55.67
C ILE A 638 -12.58 -7.26 56.89
N TYR A 639 -11.55 -6.44 56.77
CA TYR A 639 -10.70 -6.00 57.87
C TYR A 639 -10.94 -4.51 58.16
N LEU A 640 -11.22 -4.19 59.42
CA LEU A 640 -11.45 -2.84 59.93
C LEU A 640 -10.35 -2.49 60.94
N GLY A 641 -9.54 -1.49 60.60
CA GLY A 641 -8.58 -0.87 61.49
C GLY A 641 -9.24 -0.04 62.60
N ALA A 642 -8.41 0.48 63.51
CA ALA A 642 -8.87 1.31 64.61
C ALA A 642 -9.62 2.55 64.09
N ASN A 643 -10.67 2.97 64.80
CA ASN A 643 -11.48 4.16 64.49
C ASN A 643 -12.19 4.15 63.11
N THR A 644 -12.37 2.97 62.48
CA THR A 644 -13.10 2.84 61.22
C THR A 644 -14.51 2.25 61.44
N SER A 645 -15.53 2.78 60.78
CA SER A 645 -16.93 2.33 60.93
C SER A 645 -17.74 2.52 59.64
N PRO A 646 -17.49 1.71 58.60
CA PRO A 646 -18.23 1.78 57.34
C PRO A 646 -19.68 1.34 57.52
N ASN A 647 -20.55 1.88 56.65
CA ASN A 647 -21.90 1.34 56.50
C ASN A 647 -21.78 -0.02 55.78
N MET A 648 -22.24 -1.09 56.45
CA MET A 648 -22.04 -2.49 56.00
C MET A 648 -23.34 -3.27 55.79
N ASN A 649 -24.44 -2.61 55.44
CA ASN A 649 -25.76 -3.25 55.35
C ASN A 649 -25.88 -4.23 54.17
N GLY A 650 -26.51 -5.39 54.42
CA GLY A 650 -26.90 -6.34 53.37
C GLY A 650 -25.77 -7.21 52.81
N ASN A 651 -24.58 -7.19 53.41
CA ASN A 651 -23.45 -8.01 52.96
C ASN A 651 -23.62 -9.48 53.39
N THR A 652 -23.16 -10.41 52.55
CA THR A 652 -23.14 -11.86 52.84
C THR A 652 -21.71 -12.39 52.89
N PHE A 653 -21.49 -13.41 53.73
CA PHE A 653 -20.17 -13.99 53.95
C PHE A 653 -20.24 -15.52 53.97
N SER A 654 -19.28 -16.20 53.36
CA SER A 654 -19.15 -17.65 53.45
C SER A 654 -17.72 -18.12 53.21
N ASN A 655 -17.30 -19.21 53.86
CA ASN A 655 -16.02 -19.88 53.61
C ASN A 655 -14.77 -18.95 53.67
N ASN A 656 -14.78 -17.95 54.56
CA ASN A 656 -13.60 -17.10 54.83
C ASN A 656 -12.75 -17.74 55.95
N THR A 657 -11.44 -17.89 55.73
CA THR A 657 -10.59 -18.75 56.55
C THR A 657 -10.44 -18.29 58.01
N LEU A 658 -10.28 -16.99 58.25
CA LEU A 658 -10.15 -16.43 59.60
C LEU A 658 -11.47 -15.87 60.14
N GLY A 659 -12.49 -15.73 59.29
CA GLY A 659 -13.83 -15.28 59.63
C GLY A 659 -14.34 -14.15 58.73
N ASP A 660 -15.54 -13.66 59.03
CA ASP A 660 -16.23 -12.71 58.15
C ASP A 660 -15.68 -11.29 58.25
N ILE A 661 -15.59 -10.75 59.48
CA ILE A 661 -15.14 -9.39 59.75
C ILE A 661 -14.16 -9.37 60.94
N LYS A 662 -12.97 -8.80 60.75
CA LYS A 662 -12.05 -8.44 61.83
C LYS A 662 -12.18 -6.96 62.16
N ARG A 663 -12.39 -6.64 63.43
CA ARG A 663 -12.31 -5.27 63.96
C ARG A 663 -11.20 -5.19 65.01
N ASN A 664 -10.30 -4.22 64.85
CA ASN A 664 -9.25 -3.90 65.82
C ASN A 664 -9.65 -2.78 66.78
#